data_AF-A0A352L0K9-F1
#
_entry.id   AF-A0A352L0K9-F1
#
_cell.length_a   1.000
_cell.length_b   1.000
_cell.length_c   1.000
_cell.angle_alpha   90.00
_cell.angle_beta   90.00
_cell.angle_gamma   90.00
#
_symmetry.space_group_name_H-M   'P 1'
#
loop_
_entity.id
_entity.type
_entity.pdbx_description
1 polymer ?
#
loop_
_entity_poly.entity_id
_entity_poly.type
_entity_poly.pdbx_seq_one_letter_code
_entity_poly.pdbx_strand_id
1 'polypeptide(L)'
;MNRWTLSSEQFARRISISDVEGFFTRQLQIEPGVRAVIIDSGRNLGEVPAGNYVIESFTEKLQSWWNRKQCDVIIVRGEDQVLQITSPPLLTADFLQVQFRTRVSVQLRDVMIFHQKLMGSRAEYTRDQLESSIAPLLSGFIHSFVSGLTMQELRTPDTWARLDSHLADHLELYLQRYGLAFGQVLTLSIVHPEYDEQLRRRGETVLMEMAAETDRLSAKMANDAAWDRVRTEDRVQQVQAALDNLKIDREQKELEQVRRRVQIRRNLRDAVLSDKFDKLQTAADLADFVRDLDCEKLLAEDELQQLKELLEQRSEDRQANRARLLQRLAIQQRLDLQVLTDECAHVLAVRRRRAELELASIDESETDRQWRRELSKEAERAEQQRSERWKAWHDRARRFRDYWKEKRDEEVSRQAHELRYQQLQGEAELEQQQRKIRLQIMQDEQRVRTAQAKASERWIEDQYERIRQKEQADLERSLAKAAADLAHEQAERAARLQADAAAQQLSEHQVRAAQQLEAEKVTLEHERLEREQHFKRAQEADRQRRRYEEWAERRHHGRRMEEKRLEQDGRQNERRDNQAHELKLKQLENERFRDARGQSLEVLIFGSNLEMGKTLAEVAAARVRAEAEAAAAKLAAEVEQSRATAATEQARQQVAIEQARQAAAAEQARQVAELQRQRQLDDELRRKDKEILDAKDKHISSIETASDKRDASVQQMADRLLDALVSRGTPAGGPAAAAPSPGQPAVIPPAGHPAGAPTVIINQTLTPTAAGTADASAAGNVQVKAAAVGSLQMPGAEEKRCPYCHGIIPSVARFCQHCGQKQP
;
A
#
# COMPACT_ATOMS: atom_id res chain seq x y z
N MET A 1 -58.00 -19.00 -66.47
CA MET A 1 -58.45 -18.45 -65.19
C MET A 1 -58.63 -16.95 -65.43
N ASN A 2 -59.84 -16.44 -65.30
CA ASN A 2 -60.21 -15.13 -65.84
C ASN A 2 -59.99 -14.07 -64.76
N ARG A 3 -58.75 -13.61 -64.65
CA ARG A 3 -58.33 -12.64 -63.63
C ARG A 3 -58.45 -11.25 -64.23
N TRP A 4 -59.26 -10.39 -63.61
CA TRP A 4 -59.35 -8.99 -64.01
C TRP A 4 -58.22 -8.22 -63.32
N THR A 5 -57.05 -8.25 -63.94
CA THR A 5 -55.85 -7.56 -63.46
C THR A 5 -55.62 -6.28 -64.25
N LEU A 6 -55.29 -5.21 -63.54
CA LEU A 6 -54.69 -4.03 -64.16
C LEU A 6 -53.18 -4.25 -64.28
N SER A 7 -52.63 -4.01 -65.47
CA SER A 7 -51.17 -3.92 -65.63
C SER A 7 -50.61 -2.78 -64.75
N SER A 8 -49.32 -2.84 -64.37
CA SER A 8 -48.64 -1.75 -63.64
C SER A 8 -48.80 -0.40 -64.33
N GLU A 9 -48.87 -0.40 -65.65
CA GLU A 9 -49.00 0.80 -66.48
C GLU A 9 -50.46 1.25 -66.69
N GLN A 10 -51.43 0.41 -66.34
CA GLN A 10 -52.85 0.73 -66.50
C GLN A 10 -53.40 1.38 -65.24
N PHE A 11 -53.97 2.58 -65.40
CA PHE A 11 -54.67 3.30 -64.35
C PHE A 11 -56.15 2.87 -64.26
N ALA A 12 -56.79 2.74 -65.43
CA ALA A 12 -58.18 2.32 -65.55
C ALA A 12 -58.40 1.47 -66.82
N ARG A 13 -59.37 0.56 -66.78
CA ARG A 13 -59.78 -0.27 -67.93
C ARG A 13 -61.30 -0.44 -67.97
N ARG A 14 -61.92 -0.18 -69.12
CA ARG A 14 -63.31 -0.56 -69.43
C ARG A 14 -63.37 -1.98 -69.91
N ILE A 15 -64.36 -2.71 -69.43
CA ILE A 15 -64.75 -4.00 -69.96
C ILE A 15 -66.23 -3.88 -70.30
N SER A 16 -66.54 -3.85 -71.59
CA SER A 16 -67.93 -3.94 -72.04
C SER A 16 -68.39 -5.38 -71.88
N ILE A 17 -69.56 -5.60 -71.28
CA ILE A 17 -70.10 -6.94 -71.08
C ILE A 17 -70.40 -7.64 -72.42
N SER A 18 -70.65 -6.87 -73.49
CA SER A 18 -70.77 -7.42 -74.86
C SER A 18 -69.51 -8.14 -75.33
N ASP A 19 -68.34 -7.72 -74.85
CA ASP A 19 -67.06 -8.23 -75.29
C ASP A 19 -66.66 -9.52 -74.54
N VAL A 20 -67.52 -9.96 -73.61
CA VAL A 20 -67.30 -11.09 -72.67
C VAL A 20 -68.15 -12.32 -73.06
N GLU A 21 -68.76 -12.36 -74.25
CA GLU A 21 -69.57 -13.50 -74.70
C GLU A 21 -68.73 -14.81 -74.73
N GLY A 22 -69.06 -15.76 -73.85
CA GLY A 22 -68.35 -17.05 -73.67
C GLY A 22 -67.53 -17.19 -72.38
N PHE A 23 -67.44 -16.15 -71.54
CA PHE A 23 -66.55 -16.11 -70.37
C PHE A 23 -67.22 -16.47 -69.02
N PHE A 24 -68.55 -16.65 -68.99
CA PHE A 24 -69.37 -16.64 -67.78
C PHE A 24 -69.40 -17.95 -66.95
N THR A 25 -68.60 -18.95 -67.28
CA THR A 25 -68.50 -20.21 -66.50
C THR A 25 -67.46 -20.17 -65.37
N ARG A 26 -66.79 -19.03 -65.13
CA ARG A 26 -65.64 -18.96 -64.20
C ARG A 26 -65.68 -17.73 -63.29
N GLN A 27 -65.24 -17.92 -62.05
CA GLN A 27 -65.16 -16.92 -60.97
C GLN A 27 -64.53 -15.60 -61.43
N LEU A 28 -65.11 -14.48 -61.01
CA LEU A 28 -64.57 -13.14 -61.17
C LEU A 28 -63.66 -12.82 -59.99
N GLN A 29 -62.38 -12.57 -60.24
CA GLN A 29 -61.43 -12.16 -59.21
C GLN A 29 -61.02 -10.70 -59.41
N ILE A 30 -61.36 -9.84 -58.44
CA ILE A 30 -60.91 -8.45 -58.34
C ILE A 30 -59.77 -8.39 -57.33
N GLU A 31 -58.62 -7.88 -57.75
CA GLU A 31 -57.42 -7.82 -56.90
C GLU A 31 -57.57 -6.82 -55.74
N PRO A 32 -56.95 -7.09 -54.58
CA PRO A 32 -56.80 -6.08 -53.53
C PRO A 32 -56.15 -4.81 -54.07
N GLY A 33 -56.68 -3.64 -53.69
CA GLY A 33 -56.21 -2.35 -54.21
C GLY A 33 -56.85 -1.93 -55.54
N VAL A 34 -57.74 -2.74 -56.11
CA VAL A 34 -58.52 -2.42 -57.31
C VAL A 34 -60.00 -2.25 -56.93
N ARG A 35 -60.66 -1.24 -57.51
CA ARG A 35 -62.11 -1.03 -57.41
C ARG A 35 -62.73 -1.32 -58.77
N ALA A 36 -63.90 -1.96 -58.78
CA ALA A 36 -64.70 -2.08 -60.00
C ALA A 36 -66.01 -1.33 -59.82
N VAL A 37 -66.38 -0.52 -60.81
CA VAL A 37 -67.63 0.23 -60.82
C VAL A 37 -68.47 -0.19 -62.01
N ILE A 38 -69.72 -0.53 -61.74
CA ILE A 38 -70.66 -1.01 -62.76
C ILE A 38 -71.46 0.19 -63.26
N ILE A 39 -71.46 0.39 -64.57
CA ILE A 39 -72.14 1.49 -65.24
C ILE A 39 -73.12 0.91 -66.25
N ASP A 40 -74.40 1.24 -66.11
CA ASP A 40 -75.44 0.89 -67.07
C ASP A 40 -76.01 2.17 -67.67
N SER A 41 -75.93 2.29 -68.99
CA SER A 41 -76.55 3.40 -69.73
C SER A 41 -76.18 4.78 -69.15
N GLY A 42 -74.93 4.94 -68.70
CA GLY A 42 -74.40 6.16 -68.10
C GLY A 42 -74.78 6.42 -66.63
N ARG A 43 -75.46 5.49 -65.95
CA ARG A 43 -75.79 5.54 -64.51
C ARG A 43 -74.88 4.60 -63.72
N ASN A 44 -74.36 5.08 -62.59
CA ASN A 44 -73.61 4.25 -61.63
C ASN A 44 -74.59 3.29 -60.92
N LEU A 45 -74.39 1.99 -61.07
CA LEU A 45 -75.21 0.97 -60.41
C LEU A 45 -74.62 0.51 -59.07
N GLY A 46 -73.35 0.80 -58.80
CA GLY A 46 -72.69 0.47 -57.55
C GLY A 46 -71.22 0.09 -57.73
N GLU A 47 -70.52 0.03 -56.61
CA GLU A 47 -69.13 -0.37 -56.52
C GLU A 47 -68.99 -1.80 -56.01
N VAL A 48 -68.07 -2.54 -56.61
CA VAL A 48 -67.73 -3.91 -56.21
C VAL A 48 -66.35 -3.89 -55.55
N PRO A 49 -66.24 -4.23 -54.25
CA PRO A 49 -64.95 -4.24 -53.56
C PRO A 49 -64.07 -5.40 -54.05
N ALA A 50 -62.78 -5.36 -53.70
CA ALA A 50 -61.86 -6.47 -53.99
C ALA A 50 -62.36 -7.79 -53.41
N GLY A 51 -62.19 -8.89 -54.15
CA GLY A 51 -62.70 -10.20 -53.75
C GLY A 51 -62.91 -11.19 -54.90
N ASN A 52 -63.24 -12.42 -54.54
CA ASN A 52 -63.63 -13.47 -55.47
C ASN A 52 -65.15 -13.57 -55.51
N TYR A 53 -65.75 -13.26 -56.65
CA TYR A 53 -67.19 -13.29 -56.86
C TYR A 53 -67.54 -14.46 -57.78
N VAL A 54 -68.42 -15.34 -57.30
CA VAL A 54 -69.04 -16.35 -58.15
C VAL A 54 -70.12 -15.65 -58.97
N ILE A 55 -70.02 -15.77 -60.30
CA ILE A 55 -70.86 -15.06 -61.24
C ILE A 55 -72.36 -15.32 -60.97
N GLU A 56 -72.75 -16.51 -60.50
CA GLU A 56 -74.15 -16.83 -60.15
C GLU A 56 -74.70 -15.95 -59.00
N SER A 57 -73.92 -15.76 -57.93
CA SER A 57 -74.30 -14.86 -56.82
C SER A 57 -74.24 -13.37 -57.21
N PHE A 58 -73.41 -13.05 -58.20
CA PHE A 58 -73.27 -11.71 -58.75
C PHE A 58 -74.42 -11.42 -59.73
N THR A 59 -74.84 -12.40 -60.53
CA THR A 59 -75.96 -12.30 -61.47
C THR A 59 -77.30 -12.22 -60.79
N GLU A 60 -77.51 -12.89 -59.66
CA GLU A 60 -78.75 -12.73 -58.88
C GLU A 60 -78.89 -11.31 -58.31
N LYS A 61 -77.79 -10.69 -57.84
CA LYS A 61 -77.79 -9.28 -57.42
C LYS A 61 -77.95 -8.30 -58.59
N LEU A 62 -77.56 -8.70 -59.80
CA LEU A 62 -77.59 -7.89 -61.02
C LEU A 62 -78.78 -8.23 -61.95
N GLN A 63 -79.59 -9.23 -61.63
CA GLN A 63 -80.62 -9.80 -62.52
C GLN A 63 -81.72 -8.78 -62.84
N SER A 64 -82.00 -7.85 -61.92
CA SER A 64 -82.89 -6.72 -62.14
C SER A 64 -82.36 -5.71 -63.17
N TRP A 65 -81.07 -5.74 -63.50
CA TRP A 65 -80.40 -4.77 -64.36
C TRP A 65 -79.95 -5.36 -65.71
N TRP A 66 -79.81 -6.68 -65.80
CA TRP A 66 -79.26 -7.41 -66.95
C TRP A 66 -80.14 -7.42 -68.22
N ASN A 67 -81.42 -7.07 -68.13
CA ASN A 67 -82.26 -6.93 -69.32
C ASN A 67 -81.93 -5.69 -70.19
N ARG A 68 -80.88 -4.92 -69.84
CA ARG A 68 -80.44 -3.73 -70.57
C ARG A 68 -79.19 -4.02 -71.40
N LYS A 69 -79.20 -3.53 -72.65
CA LYS A 69 -78.27 -3.94 -73.72
C LYS A 69 -76.84 -3.41 -73.59
N GLN A 70 -76.52 -2.54 -72.62
CA GLN A 70 -75.20 -1.89 -72.53
C GLN A 70 -74.82 -1.67 -71.07
N CYS A 71 -74.03 -2.58 -70.52
CA CYS A 71 -73.44 -2.46 -69.19
C CYS A 71 -71.92 -2.54 -69.31
N ASP A 72 -71.23 -1.53 -68.81
CA ASP A 72 -69.78 -1.43 -68.77
C ASP A 72 -69.29 -1.63 -67.34
N VAL A 73 -68.21 -2.38 -67.17
CA VAL A 73 -67.49 -2.43 -65.89
C VAL A 73 -66.18 -1.68 -66.04
N ILE A 74 -65.96 -0.70 -65.16
CA ILE A 74 -64.71 0.06 -65.14
C ILE A 74 -63.90 -0.38 -63.93
N ILE A 75 -62.71 -0.88 -64.22
CA ILE A 75 -61.74 -1.35 -63.24
C ILE A 75 -60.68 -0.28 -63.07
N VAL A 76 -60.43 0.12 -61.83
CA VAL A 76 -59.59 1.27 -61.50
C VAL A 76 -58.72 0.95 -60.29
N ARG A 77 -57.52 1.53 -60.24
CA ARG A 77 -56.69 1.46 -59.04
C ARG A 77 -57.32 2.28 -57.92
N GLY A 78 -57.52 1.66 -56.76
CA GLY A 78 -58.03 2.31 -55.54
C GLY A 78 -56.93 2.91 -54.67
N GLU A 79 -55.67 2.53 -54.91
CA GLU A 79 -54.49 3.08 -54.25
C GLU A 79 -54.02 4.41 -54.87
N ASP A 80 -53.34 5.22 -54.08
CA ASP A 80 -52.69 6.45 -54.50
C ASP A 80 -51.65 6.20 -55.60
N GLN A 81 -51.81 6.88 -56.73
CA GLN A 81 -50.90 6.80 -57.85
C GLN A 81 -49.90 7.95 -57.82
N VAL A 82 -48.64 7.60 -57.68
CA VAL A 82 -47.54 8.55 -57.60
C VAL A 82 -47.01 8.82 -59.00
N LEU A 83 -47.22 10.01 -59.53
CA LEU A 83 -46.71 10.47 -60.82
C LEU A 83 -45.43 11.28 -60.63
N GLN A 84 -44.41 11.07 -61.47
CA GLN A 84 -43.13 11.79 -61.40
C GLN A 84 -42.99 12.67 -62.63
N ILE A 85 -43.44 13.92 -62.52
CA ILE A 85 -43.51 14.85 -63.63
C ILE A 85 -42.26 15.72 -63.62
N THR A 86 -41.55 15.72 -64.74
CA THR A 86 -40.41 16.60 -64.96
C THR A 86 -40.84 17.76 -65.83
N SER A 87 -40.65 18.99 -65.35
CA SER A 87 -40.96 20.19 -66.13
C SER A 87 -39.97 20.35 -67.29
N PRO A 88 -40.36 21.02 -68.39
CA PRO A 88 -39.38 21.58 -69.31
C PRO A 88 -38.48 22.59 -68.57
N PRO A 89 -37.30 22.95 -69.10
CA PRO A 89 -36.49 24.04 -68.55
C PRO A 89 -37.28 25.34 -68.50
N LEU A 90 -37.35 25.95 -67.32
CA LEU A 90 -38.07 27.19 -67.06
C LEU A 90 -37.07 28.30 -66.74
N LEU A 91 -37.36 29.53 -67.16
CA LEU A 91 -36.54 30.69 -66.83
C LEU A 91 -36.98 31.30 -65.49
N THR A 92 -36.02 31.52 -64.61
CA THR A 92 -36.18 32.32 -63.39
C THR A 92 -36.15 33.83 -63.70
N ALA A 93 -36.43 34.66 -62.70
CA ALA A 93 -36.35 36.12 -62.83
C ALA A 93 -34.95 36.64 -63.18
N ASP A 94 -33.90 35.88 -62.83
CA ASP A 94 -32.50 36.12 -63.19
C ASP A 94 -32.07 35.42 -64.50
N PHE A 95 -33.04 35.00 -65.32
CA PHE A 95 -32.83 34.35 -66.63
C PHE A 95 -32.03 33.03 -66.58
N LEU A 96 -32.07 32.33 -65.44
CA LEU A 96 -31.43 31.04 -65.25
C LEU A 96 -32.39 29.91 -65.61
N GLN A 97 -31.90 28.88 -66.30
CA GLN A 97 -32.71 27.75 -66.73
C GLN A 97 -32.75 26.68 -65.63
N VAL A 98 -33.91 26.50 -65.02
CA VAL A 98 -34.15 25.54 -63.94
C VAL A 98 -35.08 24.43 -64.41
N GLN A 99 -34.79 23.20 -64.00
CA GLN A 99 -35.68 22.06 -64.23
C GLN A 99 -36.25 21.56 -62.90
N PHE A 100 -37.58 21.42 -62.85
CA PHE A 100 -38.29 20.92 -61.68
C PHE A 100 -38.62 19.45 -61.86
N ARG A 101 -38.38 18.66 -60.81
CA ARG A 101 -38.91 17.30 -60.69
C ARG A 101 -39.94 17.29 -59.58
N THR A 102 -41.20 17.05 -59.95
CA THR A 102 -42.33 17.10 -59.03
C THR A 102 -42.95 15.72 -58.92
N ARG A 103 -43.25 15.31 -57.69
CA ARG A 103 -43.97 14.08 -57.40
C ARG A 103 -45.40 14.43 -57.00
N VAL A 104 -46.38 13.92 -57.74
CA VAL A 104 -47.80 14.17 -57.48
C VAL A 104 -48.50 12.85 -57.16
N SER A 105 -49.17 12.77 -56.02
CA SER A 105 -50.04 11.65 -55.66
C SER A 105 -51.47 11.97 -56.07
N VAL A 106 -52.08 11.07 -56.85
CA VAL A 106 -53.46 11.20 -57.32
C VAL A 106 -54.23 9.93 -56.99
N GLN A 107 -55.43 10.08 -56.45
CA GLN A 107 -56.35 8.98 -56.17
C GLN A 107 -57.62 9.12 -57.00
N LEU A 108 -58.24 8.02 -57.42
CA LEU A 108 -59.54 8.10 -58.08
C LEU A 108 -60.69 8.14 -57.06
N ARG A 109 -61.48 9.23 -57.09
CA ARG A 109 -62.60 9.45 -56.16
C ARG A 109 -63.95 9.14 -56.79
N ASP A 110 -64.21 9.67 -57.98
CA ASP A 110 -65.46 9.50 -58.72
C ASP A 110 -65.19 8.88 -60.10
N VAL A 111 -65.48 7.59 -60.20
CA VAL A 111 -65.24 6.78 -61.41
C VAL A 111 -66.16 7.22 -62.56
N MET A 112 -67.35 7.75 -62.28
CA MET A 112 -68.28 8.20 -63.31
C MET A 112 -67.78 9.46 -64.01
N ILE A 113 -67.38 10.46 -63.22
CA ILE A 113 -66.85 11.71 -63.76
C ILE A 113 -65.57 11.43 -64.54
N PHE A 114 -64.70 10.58 -64.00
CA PHE A 114 -63.48 10.14 -64.68
C PHE A 114 -63.77 9.45 -66.01
N HIS A 115 -64.72 8.51 -66.03
CA HIS A 115 -65.14 7.83 -67.25
C HIS A 115 -65.63 8.81 -68.30
N GLN A 116 -66.53 9.72 -67.93
CA GLN A 116 -67.15 10.66 -68.87
C GLN A 116 -66.17 11.70 -69.40
N LYS A 117 -65.23 12.19 -68.57
CA LYS A 117 -64.40 13.36 -68.89
C LYS A 117 -62.96 13.03 -69.30
N LEU A 118 -62.34 11.98 -68.75
CA LEU A 118 -60.97 11.59 -69.12
C LEU A 118 -60.94 10.36 -70.01
N MET A 119 -61.66 9.30 -69.63
CA MET A 119 -61.59 8.03 -70.34
C MET A 119 -62.34 8.07 -71.67
N GLY A 120 -63.49 8.74 -71.71
CA GLY A 120 -64.33 8.88 -72.90
C GLY A 120 -64.73 7.53 -73.48
N SER A 121 -64.45 7.34 -74.77
CA SER A 121 -64.73 6.08 -75.48
C SER A 121 -63.59 5.04 -75.37
N ARG A 122 -62.48 5.35 -74.70
CA ARG A 122 -61.30 4.47 -74.66
C ARG A 122 -61.56 3.24 -73.80
N ALA A 123 -61.02 2.10 -74.23
CA ALA A 123 -61.10 0.85 -73.47
C ALA A 123 -60.10 0.81 -72.30
N GLU A 124 -59.02 1.59 -72.35
CA GLU A 124 -58.03 1.67 -71.28
C GLU A 124 -57.48 3.10 -71.15
N TYR A 125 -57.00 3.41 -69.94
CA TYR A 125 -56.34 4.67 -69.61
C TYR A 125 -55.07 4.35 -68.83
N THR A 126 -53.92 4.73 -69.38
CA THR A 126 -52.61 4.40 -68.81
C THR A 126 -52.11 5.47 -67.85
N ARG A 127 -51.15 5.12 -67.01
CA ARG A 127 -50.45 6.06 -66.12
C ARG A 127 -49.76 7.17 -66.91
N ASP A 128 -49.11 6.85 -68.03
CA ASP A 128 -48.46 7.85 -68.90
C ASP A 128 -49.47 8.83 -69.50
N GLN A 129 -50.69 8.38 -69.82
CA GLN A 129 -51.75 9.26 -70.29
C GLN A 129 -52.25 10.18 -69.17
N LEU A 130 -52.38 9.66 -67.96
CA LEU A 130 -52.69 10.46 -66.77
C LEU A 130 -51.60 11.51 -66.53
N GLU A 131 -50.34 11.11 -66.60
CA GLU A 131 -49.18 11.99 -66.46
C GLU A 131 -49.17 13.08 -67.53
N SER A 132 -49.34 12.70 -68.80
CA SER A 132 -49.40 13.62 -69.95
C SER A 132 -50.56 14.61 -69.86
N SER A 133 -51.65 14.25 -69.17
CA SER A 133 -52.79 15.14 -68.94
C SER A 133 -52.54 16.17 -67.83
N ILE A 134 -51.74 15.81 -66.82
CA ILE A 134 -51.44 16.65 -65.66
C ILE A 134 -50.20 17.53 -65.89
N ALA A 135 -49.22 17.03 -66.65
CA ALA A 135 -47.92 17.68 -66.86
C ALA A 135 -48.01 19.11 -67.45
N PRO A 136 -48.88 19.42 -68.44
CA PRO A 136 -49.00 20.78 -68.97
C PRO A 136 -49.51 21.79 -67.94
N LEU A 137 -50.40 21.35 -67.04
CA LEU A 137 -50.97 22.22 -66.00
C LEU A 137 -49.92 22.54 -64.96
N LEU A 138 -49.25 21.50 -64.45
CA LEU A 138 -48.11 21.66 -63.53
C LEU A 138 -47.06 22.57 -64.13
N SER A 139 -46.69 22.34 -65.39
CA SER A 139 -45.69 23.17 -66.07
C SER A 139 -46.12 24.63 -66.17
N GLY A 140 -47.39 24.89 -66.48
CA GLY A 140 -47.94 26.24 -66.52
C GLY A 140 -47.92 26.95 -65.16
N PHE A 141 -48.32 26.26 -64.09
CA PHE A 141 -48.31 26.81 -62.74
C PHE A 141 -46.88 27.03 -62.22
N ILE A 142 -46.01 26.04 -62.37
CA ILE A 142 -44.59 26.16 -61.98
C ILE A 142 -43.95 27.31 -62.75
N HIS A 143 -44.19 27.44 -64.05
CA HIS A 143 -43.67 28.55 -64.85
C HIS A 143 -44.16 29.91 -64.33
N SER A 144 -45.46 30.05 -64.06
CA SER A 144 -46.00 31.30 -63.51
C SER A 144 -45.41 31.66 -62.14
N PHE A 145 -45.09 30.66 -61.32
CA PHE A 145 -44.50 30.89 -60.00
C PHE A 145 -43.00 31.22 -60.09
N VAL A 146 -42.26 30.45 -60.89
CA VAL A 146 -40.80 30.54 -61.04
C VAL A 146 -40.36 31.79 -61.78
N SER A 147 -41.13 32.25 -62.77
CA SER A 147 -40.79 33.44 -63.56
C SER A 147 -40.67 34.73 -62.73
N GLY A 148 -41.29 34.77 -61.54
CA GLY A 148 -41.20 35.90 -60.62
C GLY A 148 -40.12 35.79 -59.54
N LEU A 149 -39.37 34.68 -59.49
CA LEU A 149 -38.43 34.37 -58.42
C LEU A 149 -36.99 34.26 -58.94
N THR A 150 -36.05 34.76 -58.15
CA THR A 150 -34.62 34.58 -58.39
C THR A 150 -34.15 33.19 -57.96
N MET A 151 -33.01 32.71 -58.49
CA MET A 151 -32.45 31.42 -58.07
C MET A 151 -32.13 31.35 -56.57
N GLN A 152 -31.82 32.49 -55.92
CA GLN A 152 -31.59 32.53 -54.48
C GLN A 152 -32.88 32.30 -53.68
N GLU A 153 -33.98 32.94 -54.07
CA GLU A 153 -35.29 32.76 -53.44
C GLU A 153 -35.79 31.33 -53.64
N LEU A 154 -35.61 30.78 -54.84
CA LEU A 154 -35.93 29.39 -55.17
C LEU A 154 -35.14 28.36 -54.37
N ARG A 155 -34.09 28.71 -53.63
CA ARG A 155 -33.38 27.77 -52.74
C ARG A 155 -33.87 27.81 -51.30
N THR A 156 -34.71 28.78 -50.96
CA THR A 156 -35.26 28.87 -49.62
C THR A 156 -36.34 27.81 -49.42
N PRO A 157 -36.30 27.02 -48.33
CA PRO A 157 -37.29 25.96 -48.09
C PRO A 157 -38.72 26.51 -47.97
N ASP A 158 -38.86 27.75 -47.48
CA ASP A 158 -40.13 28.45 -47.38
C ASP A 158 -40.78 28.68 -48.75
N THR A 159 -39.97 28.94 -49.78
CA THR A 159 -40.45 29.13 -51.16
C THR A 159 -40.95 27.81 -51.74
N TRP A 160 -40.35 26.67 -51.37
CA TRP A 160 -40.83 25.34 -51.77
C TRP A 160 -42.14 24.98 -51.10
N ALA A 161 -42.27 25.24 -49.80
CA ALA A 161 -43.52 25.02 -49.08
C ALA A 161 -44.67 25.85 -49.69
N ARG A 162 -44.38 27.10 -50.09
CA ARG A 162 -45.35 27.95 -50.80
C ARG A 162 -45.70 27.40 -52.18
N LEU A 163 -44.70 26.99 -52.98
CA LEU A 163 -44.93 26.38 -54.29
C LEU A 163 -45.81 25.13 -54.16
N ASP A 164 -45.47 24.21 -53.25
CA ASP A 164 -46.21 22.98 -53.04
C ASP A 164 -47.64 23.25 -52.57
N SER A 165 -47.85 24.22 -51.66
CA SER A 165 -49.20 24.64 -51.25
C SER A 165 -50.01 25.21 -52.41
N HIS A 166 -49.43 26.09 -53.21
CA HIS A 166 -50.11 26.66 -54.37
C HIS A 166 -50.43 25.61 -55.44
N LEU A 167 -49.51 24.68 -55.68
CA LEU A 167 -49.74 23.55 -56.59
C LEU A 167 -50.85 22.64 -56.06
N ALA A 168 -50.89 22.38 -54.75
CA ALA A 168 -51.94 21.58 -54.13
C ALA A 168 -53.33 22.20 -54.35
N ASP A 169 -53.50 23.48 -54.01
CA ASP A 169 -54.79 24.19 -54.15
C ASP A 169 -55.29 24.18 -55.60
N HIS A 170 -54.39 24.43 -56.56
CA HIS A 170 -54.74 24.47 -57.98
C HIS A 170 -55.01 23.08 -58.57
N LEU A 171 -54.19 22.08 -58.22
CA LEU A 171 -54.39 20.71 -58.67
C LEU A 171 -55.64 20.09 -58.08
N GLU A 172 -55.97 20.37 -56.82
CA GLU A 172 -57.18 19.84 -56.18
C GLU A 172 -58.44 20.28 -56.95
N LEU A 173 -58.58 21.58 -57.23
CA LEU A 173 -59.70 22.13 -57.98
C LEU A 173 -59.77 21.58 -59.42
N TYR A 174 -58.62 21.36 -60.05
CA TYR A 174 -58.57 20.81 -61.41
C TYR A 174 -58.93 19.32 -61.42
N LEU A 175 -58.27 18.51 -60.60
CA LEU A 175 -58.43 17.05 -60.55
C LEU A 175 -59.84 16.66 -60.11
N GLN A 176 -60.45 17.42 -59.19
CA GLN A 176 -61.84 17.20 -58.76
C GLN A 176 -62.82 17.28 -59.94
N ARG A 177 -62.57 18.14 -60.94
CA ARG A 177 -63.42 18.25 -62.13
C ARG A 177 -63.40 16.98 -62.97
N TYR A 178 -62.35 16.16 -62.87
CA TYR A 178 -62.18 14.91 -63.60
C TYR A 178 -62.46 13.67 -62.72
N GLY A 179 -62.99 13.85 -61.51
CA GLY A 179 -63.28 12.74 -60.60
C GLY A 179 -62.04 12.19 -59.89
N LEU A 180 -60.92 12.90 -59.95
CA LEU A 180 -59.67 12.55 -59.27
C LEU A 180 -59.58 13.35 -57.96
N ALA A 181 -59.14 12.70 -56.88
CA ALA A 181 -58.72 13.34 -55.64
C ALA A 181 -57.21 13.59 -55.68
N PHE A 182 -56.83 14.79 -55.26
CA PHE A 182 -55.44 15.13 -55.03
C PHE A 182 -54.97 14.57 -53.68
N GLY A 183 -53.81 13.92 -53.64
CA GLY A 183 -53.21 13.40 -52.41
C GLY A 183 -52.15 14.33 -51.84
N GLN A 184 -51.02 14.44 -52.54
CA GLN A 184 -49.88 15.28 -52.12
C GLN A 184 -49.05 15.70 -53.33
N VAL A 185 -48.39 16.86 -53.23
CA VAL A 185 -47.38 17.32 -54.17
C VAL A 185 -46.09 17.55 -53.41
N LEU A 186 -44.98 17.05 -53.97
CA LEU A 186 -43.66 17.24 -53.42
C LEU A 186 -42.71 17.63 -54.54
N THR A 187 -42.17 18.85 -54.47
CA THR A 187 -41.06 19.26 -55.33
C THR A 187 -39.79 18.56 -54.86
N LEU A 188 -39.30 17.59 -55.63
CA LEU A 188 -38.18 16.72 -55.23
C LEU A 188 -36.82 17.41 -55.41
N SER A 189 -36.66 18.14 -56.51
CA SER A 189 -35.39 18.79 -56.84
C SER A 189 -35.59 19.89 -57.86
N ILE A 190 -34.83 20.96 -57.68
CA ILE A 190 -34.57 22.01 -58.67
C ILE A 190 -33.14 21.82 -59.11
N VAL A 191 -32.93 21.48 -60.38
CA VAL A 191 -31.58 21.27 -60.92
C VAL A 191 -31.22 22.46 -61.79
N HIS A 192 -30.09 23.09 -61.49
CA HIS A 192 -29.47 24.08 -62.37
C HIS A 192 -28.00 23.72 -62.57
N PRO A 193 -27.62 23.15 -63.73
CA PRO A 193 -26.30 22.53 -63.91
C PRO A 193 -25.12 23.49 -63.67
N GLU A 194 -25.21 24.73 -64.14
CA GLU A 194 -24.08 25.68 -64.01
C GLU A 194 -23.95 26.26 -62.61
N TYR A 195 -25.06 26.66 -62.00
CA TYR A 195 -25.10 27.15 -60.63
C TYR A 195 -24.65 26.09 -59.62
N ASP A 196 -25.08 24.85 -59.78
CA ASP A 196 -24.67 23.74 -58.92
C ASP A 196 -23.15 23.47 -59.02
N GLU A 197 -22.59 23.54 -60.23
CA GLU A 197 -21.15 23.41 -60.45
C GLU A 197 -20.36 24.58 -59.81
N GLN A 198 -20.86 25.82 -59.88
CA GLN A 198 -20.23 26.95 -59.20
C GLN A 198 -20.25 26.79 -57.67
N LEU A 199 -21.36 26.29 -57.13
CA LEU A 199 -21.48 26.02 -55.70
C LEU A 199 -20.50 24.93 -55.26
N ARG A 200 -20.34 23.89 -56.07
CA ARG A 200 -19.35 22.82 -55.84
C ARG A 200 -17.94 23.37 -55.75
N ARG A 201 -17.52 24.23 -56.70
CA ARG A 201 -16.20 24.88 -56.69
C ARG A 201 -15.97 25.77 -55.48
N ARG A 202 -17.00 26.51 -55.06
CA ARG A 202 -16.92 27.31 -53.81
C ARG A 202 -16.76 26.41 -52.59
N GLY A 203 -17.51 25.31 -52.51
CA GLY A 203 -17.39 24.32 -51.45
C GLY A 203 -15.98 23.71 -51.40
N GLU A 204 -15.43 23.31 -52.55
CA GLU A 204 -14.06 22.79 -52.67
C GLU A 204 -13.02 23.82 -52.16
N THR A 205 -13.19 25.10 -52.50
CA THR A 205 -12.29 26.18 -52.04
C THR A 205 -12.33 26.34 -50.51
N VAL A 206 -13.54 26.38 -49.93
CA VAL A 206 -13.71 26.51 -48.46
C VAL A 206 -13.11 25.31 -47.74
N LEU A 207 -13.29 24.09 -48.28
CA LEU A 207 -12.70 22.87 -47.70
C LEU A 207 -11.17 22.90 -47.74
N MET A 208 -10.57 23.41 -48.82
CA MET A 208 -9.12 23.59 -48.92
C MET A 208 -8.58 24.61 -47.91
N GLU A 209 -9.29 25.73 -47.72
CA GLU A 209 -8.89 26.76 -46.74
C GLU A 209 -8.94 26.21 -45.30
N MET A 210 -9.99 25.47 -44.96
CA MET A 210 -10.10 24.83 -43.64
C MET A 210 -8.99 23.81 -43.39
N ALA A 211 -8.63 23.00 -44.40
CA ALA A 211 -7.53 22.05 -44.30
C ALA A 211 -6.19 22.75 -44.05
N ALA A 212 -5.91 23.84 -44.77
CA ALA A 212 -4.70 24.63 -44.57
C ALA A 212 -4.64 25.30 -43.18
N GLU A 213 -5.78 25.74 -42.64
CA GLU A 213 -5.87 26.29 -41.27
C GLU A 213 -5.54 25.21 -40.22
N THR A 214 -6.07 24.00 -40.39
CA THR A 214 -5.79 22.88 -39.49
C THR A 214 -4.32 22.46 -39.51
N ASP A 215 -3.67 22.50 -40.67
CA ASP A 215 -2.25 22.20 -40.81
C ASP A 215 -1.36 23.26 -40.15
N ARG A 216 -1.76 24.54 -40.19
CA ARG A 216 -1.03 25.61 -39.49
C ARG A 216 -1.11 25.46 -37.97
N LEU A 217 -2.27 25.07 -37.45
CA LEU A 217 -2.46 24.85 -36.01
C LEU A 217 -1.67 23.63 -35.53
N SER A 218 -1.68 22.54 -36.29
CA SER A 218 -0.91 21.35 -35.95
C SER A 218 0.60 21.62 -35.95
N ALA A 219 1.11 22.39 -36.91
CA ALA A 219 2.51 22.82 -36.95
C ALA A 219 2.92 23.69 -35.75
N LYS A 220 2.04 24.60 -35.28
CA LYS A 220 2.29 25.41 -34.08
C LYS A 220 2.39 24.54 -32.83
N MET A 221 1.45 23.61 -32.64
CA MET A 221 1.47 22.69 -31.50
C MET A 221 2.71 21.79 -31.49
N ALA A 222 3.17 21.33 -32.67
CA ALA A 222 4.39 20.55 -32.79
C ALA A 222 5.64 21.36 -32.38
N ASN A 223 5.69 22.64 -32.73
CA ASN A 223 6.80 23.53 -32.37
C ASN A 223 6.82 23.82 -30.86
N ASP A 224 5.67 24.12 -30.27
CA ASP A 224 5.57 24.37 -28.81
C ASP A 224 5.98 23.13 -28.01
N ALA A 225 5.57 21.93 -28.45
CA ALA A 225 5.98 20.68 -27.84
C ALA A 225 7.50 20.43 -27.95
N ALA A 226 8.16 20.90 -29.01
CA ALA A 226 9.61 20.81 -29.15
C ALA A 226 10.33 21.72 -28.14
N TRP A 227 9.85 22.95 -27.94
CA TRP A 227 10.41 23.88 -26.95
C TRP A 227 10.27 23.39 -25.51
N ASP A 228 9.15 22.74 -25.19
CA ASP A 228 8.97 22.17 -23.85
C ASP A 228 9.96 21.03 -23.57
N ARG A 229 10.29 20.20 -24.57
CA ARG A 229 11.32 19.16 -24.42
C ARG A 229 12.68 19.77 -24.08
N VAL A 230 13.11 20.78 -24.83
CA VAL A 230 14.37 21.49 -24.57
C VAL A 230 14.40 22.07 -23.15
N ARG A 231 13.33 22.71 -22.70
CA ARG A 231 13.24 23.24 -21.32
C ARG A 231 13.31 22.15 -20.25
N THR A 232 12.70 21.00 -20.50
CA THR A 232 12.76 19.88 -19.55
C THR A 232 14.16 19.29 -19.47
N GLU A 233 14.86 19.16 -20.59
CA GLU A 233 16.24 18.70 -20.64
C GLU A 233 17.19 19.67 -19.91
N ASP A 234 17.06 20.97 -20.14
CA ASP A 234 17.83 22.00 -19.42
C ASP A 234 17.61 21.94 -17.91
N ARG A 235 16.36 21.76 -17.46
CA ARG A 235 16.06 21.62 -16.02
C ARG A 235 16.68 20.37 -15.42
N VAL A 236 16.65 19.24 -16.13
CA VAL A 236 17.28 18.00 -15.68
C VAL A 236 18.79 18.18 -15.55
N GLN A 237 19.44 18.81 -16.54
CA GLN A 237 20.87 19.12 -16.50
C GLN A 237 21.24 20.04 -15.32
N GLN A 238 20.44 21.09 -15.07
CA GLN A 238 20.67 21.99 -13.93
C GLN A 238 20.55 21.26 -12.57
N VAL A 239 19.54 20.40 -12.41
CA VAL A 239 19.36 19.62 -11.18
C VAL A 239 20.51 18.61 -11.00
N GLN A 240 20.94 17.95 -12.08
CA GLN A 240 22.08 17.04 -12.03
C GLN A 240 23.38 17.76 -11.62
N ALA A 241 23.67 18.92 -12.21
CA ALA A 241 24.81 19.73 -11.83
C ALA A 241 24.77 20.15 -10.35
N ALA A 242 23.59 20.54 -9.84
CA ALA A 242 23.40 20.89 -8.43
C ALA A 242 23.63 19.68 -7.49
N LEU A 243 23.12 18.51 -7.85
CA LEU A 243 23.35 17.27 -7.08
C LEU A 243 24.83 16.90 -7.04
N ASP A 244 25.54 17.05 -8.14
CA ASP A 244 26.97 16.72 -8.21
C ASP A 244 27.86 17.72 -7.47
N ASN A 245 27.43 18.99 -7.37
CA ASN A 245 28.08 19.98 -6.50
C ASN A 245 27.85 19.64 -5.02
N LEU A 246 26.62 19.28 -4.63
CA LEU A 246 26.33 18.86 -3.25
C LEU A 246 27.13 17.61 -2.84
N LYS A 247 27.40 16.68 -3.76
CA LYS A 247 28.29 15.53 -3.51
C LYS A 247 29.72 15.98 -3.23
N ILE A 248 30.28 16.89 -4.05
CA ILE A 248 31.63 17.43 -3.81
C ILE A 248 31.69 18.11 -2.44
N ASP A 249 30.71 18.93 -2.10
CA ASP A 249 30.68 19.65 -0.82
C ASP A 249 30.64 18.69 0.37
N ARG A 250 29.92 17.58 0.26
CA ARG A 250 29.90 16.52 1.29
C ARG A 250 31.26 15.87 1.43
N GLU A 251 31.88 15.46 0.31
CA GLU A 251 33.21 14.84 0.32
C GLU A 251 34.29 15.79 0.87
N GLN A 252 34.20 17.08 0.57
CA GLN A 252 35.10 18.09 1.13
C GLN A 252 34.93 18.25 2.64
N LYS A 253 33.69 18.25 3.13
CA LYS A 253 33.41 18.29 4.58
C LYS A 253 33.95 17.05 5.30
N GLU A 254 33.79 15.87 4.71
CA GLU A 254 34.35 14.63 5.27
C GLU A 254 35.88 14.68 5.33
N LEU A 255 36.53 15.12 4.25
CA LEU A 255 37.98 15.35 4.20
C LEU A 255 38.46 16.35 5.26
N GLU A 256 37.74 17.46 5.43
CA GLU A 256 38.04 18.45 6.46
C GLU A 256 37.93 17.87 7.88
N GLN A 257 36.90 17.05 8.15
CA GLN A 257 36.74 16.38 9.44
C GLN A 257 37.91 15.43 9.72
N VAL A 258 38.31 14.60 8.76
CA VAL A 258 39.46 13.69 8.92
C VAL A 258 40.75 14.48 9.10
N ARG A 259 40.94 15.59 8.37
CA ARG A 259 42.11 16.48 8.51
C ARG A 259 42.18 17.10 9.90
N ARG A 260 41.05 17.59 10.43
CA ARG A 260 40.95 18.13 11.79
C ARG A 260 41.23 17.04 12.83
N ARG A 261 40.71 15.82 12.65
CA ARG A 261 41.01 14.68 13.54
C ARG A 261 42.50 14.33 13.58
N VAL A 262 43.18 14.33 12.42
CA VAL A 262 44.65 14.16 12.37
C VAL A 262 45.38 15.24 13.15
N GLN A 263 44.94 16.50 13.03
CA GLN A 263 45.52 17.62 13.75
C GLN A 263 45.31 17.47 15.27
N ILE A 264 44.11 17.10 15.71
CA ILE A 264 43.81 16.84 17.13
C ILE A 264 44.71 15.73 17.67
N ARG A 265 44.86 14.61 16.94
CA ARG A 265 45.74 13.49 17.34
C ARG A 265 47.22 13.89 17.41
N ARG A 266 47.65 14.80 16.52
CA ARG A 266 49.00 15.39 16.59
C ARG A 266 49.15 16.24 17.85
N ASN A 267 48.21 17.15 18.10
CA ASN A 267 48.21 18.01 19.28
C ASN A 267 48.17 17.18 20.58
N LEU A 268 47.37 16.11 20.61
CA LEU A 268 47.34 15.17 21.74
C LEU A 268 48.69 14.47 21.92
N ARG A 269 49.35 14.03 20.86
CA ARG A 269 50.69 13.44 20.96
C ARG A 269 51.70 14.45 21.51
N ASP A 270 51.70 15.67 20.99
CA ASP A 270 52.61 16.73 21.42
C ASP A 270 52.34 17.13 22.88
N ALA A 271 51.06 17.16 23.28
CA ALA A 271 50.65 17.38 24.66
C ALA A 271 51.10 16.25 25.59
N VAL A 272 50.94 15.00 25.16
CA VAL A 272 51.42 13.82 25.90
C VAL A 272 52.94 13.82 25.98
N LEU A 273 53.66 14.36 25.00
CA LEU A 273 55.10 14.57 25.06
C LEU A 273 55.51 15.76 25.94
N SER A 274 54.59 16.66 26.27
CA SER A 274 54.85 17.81 27.15
C SER A 274 54.60 17.51 28.62
N ASP A 275 55.22 18.29 29.51
CA ASP A 275 55.00 18.23 30.96
C ASP A 275 53.56 18.57 31.39
N LYS A 276 52.71 19.06 30.48
CA LYS A 276 51.30 19.32 30.75
C LYS A 276 50.54 18.02 31.04
N PHE A 277 50.94 16.91 30.43
CA PHE A 277 50.30 15.63 30.65
C PHE A 277 50.57 15.10 32.07
N ASP A 278 51.75 15.38 32.63
CA ASP A 278 52.12 14.95 33.98
C ASP A 278 51.30 15.66 35.08
N LYS A 279 50.60 16.76 34.72
CA LYS A 279 49.70 17.50 35.61
C LYS A 279 48.28 16.93 35.67
N LEU A 280 47.90 16.07 34.73
CA LEU A 280 46.56 15.45 34.70
C LEU A 280 46.54 14.30 35.71
N GLN A 281 45.79 14.46 36.80
CA GLN A 281 45.74 13.46 37.88
C GLN A 281 44.48 12.62 37.83
N THR A 282 43.39 13.16 37.28
CA THR A 282 42.09 12.47 37.24
C THR A 282 41.60 12.24 35.81
N ALA A 283 40.73 11.24 35.64
CA ALA A 283 40.05 11.00 34.36
C ALA A 283 39.15 12.18 33.94
N ALA A 284 38.69 12.98 34.91
CA ALA A 284 37.98 14.23 34.65
C ALA A 284 38.91 15.29 34.03
N ASP A 285 40.11 15.48 34.60
CA ASP A 285 41.11 16.41 34.05
C ASP A 285 41.49 16.04 32.61
N LEU A 286 41.64 14.75 32.32
CA LEU A 286 41.89 14.26 30.96
C LEU A 286 40.70 14.53 30.03
N ALA A 287 39.47 14.36 30.50
CA ALA A 287 38.27 14.61 29.71
C ALA A 287 38.10 16.10 29.36
N ASP A 288 38.45 16.97 30.29
CA ASP A 288 38.43 18.43 30.10
C ASP A 288 39.57 18.85 29.17
N PHE A 289 40.76 18.32 29.38
CA PHE A 289 41.91 18.56 28.50
C PHE A 289 41.65 18.10 27.05
N VAL A 290 41.03 16.93 26.86
CA VAL A 290 40.65 16.47 25.52
C VAL A 290 39.53 17.32 24.94
N ARG A 291 38.56 17.77 25.74
CA ARG A 291 37.51 18.70 25.28
C ARG A 291 38.08 20.05 24.82
N ASP A 292 39.09 20.56 25.51
CA ASP A 292 39.77 21.81 25.12
C ASP A 292 40.54 21.66 23.81
N LEU A 293 41.08 20.47 23.53
CA LEU A 293 41.76 20.16 22.27
C LEU A 293 40.81 19.74 21.15
N ASP A 294 39.67 19.13 21.49
CA ASP A 294 38.65 18.61 20.59
C ASP A 294 37.29 19.29 20.86
N CYS A 295 37.24 20.60 20.65
CA CYS A 295 36.02 21.39 20.81
C CYS A 295 34.86 20.90 19.92
N GLU A 296 35.18 20.22 18.80
CA GLU A 296 34.22 19.73 17.81
C GLU A 296 33.79 18.28 18.06
N LYS A 297 34.34 17.60 19.08
CA LYS A 297 34.07 16.19 19.40
C LYS A 297 34.30 15.23 18.22
N LEU A 298 35.40 15.44 17.49
CA LEU A 298 35.81 14.63 16.34
C LEU A 298 36.43 13.27 16.74
N LEU A 299 36.86 13.12 17.98
CA LEU A 299 37.28 11.85 18.55
C LEU A 299 36.05 11.03 18.94
N ALA A 300 36.06 9.74 18.61
CA ALA A 300 34.97 8.85 19.01
C ALA A 300 34.94 8.69 20.54
N GLU A 301 33.73 8.53 21.10
CA GLU A 301 33.56 8.35 22.56
C GLU A 301 34.32 7.14 23.10
N ASP A 302 34.40 6.05 22.32
CA ASP A 302 35.21 4.88 22.64
C ASP A 302 36.71 5.21 22.77
N GLU A 303 37.21 6.14 21.95
CA GLU A 303 38.61 6.57 22.01
C GLU A 303 38.85 7.39 23.28
N LEU A 304 37.94 8.32 23.60
CA LEU A 304 37.98 9.09 24.84
C LEU A 304 37.94 8.16 26.06
N GLN A 305 37.02 7.20 26.08
CA GLN A 305 36.86 6.26 27.18
C GLN A 305 38.11 5.40 27.38
N GLN A 306 38.74 4.97 26.29
CA GLN A 306 39.97 4.18 26.37
C GLN A 306 41.17 5.03 26.80
N LEU A 307 41.21 6.33 26.49
CA LEU A 307 42.21 7.25 27.03
C LEU A 307 42.03 7.42 28.55
N LYS A 308 40.79 7.51 29.04
CA LYS A 308 40.47 7.54 30.48
C LYS A 308 40.89 6.26 31.19
N GLU A 309 40.52 5.10 30.63
CA GLU A 309 40.90 3.79 31.16
C GLU A 309 42.43 3.64 31.28
N LEU A 310 43.19 4.10 30.27
CA LEU A 310 44.66 4.06 30.30
C LEU A 310 45.26 4.97 31.37
N LEU A 311 44.60 6.08 31.71
CA LEU A 311 45.02 6.98 32.79
C LEU A 311 44.68 6.38 34.17
N GLU A 312 43.53 5.74 34.30
CA GLU A 312 43.05 5.13 35.54
C GLU A 312 43.78 3.83 35.91
N GLN A 313 44.18 3.02 34.92
CA GLN A 313 44.57 1.65 35.19
C GLN A 313 45.85 1.47 36.01
N ARG A 314 46.79 2.42 36.08
CA ARG A 314 48.01 2.29 36.93
C ARG A 314 48.65 3.65 37.26
N SER A 315 48.54 4.09 38.51
CA SER A 315 49.24 5.29 39.01
C SER A 315 50.75 5.10 39.17
N GLU A 316 51.24 3.85 39.20
CA GLU A 316 52.62 3.49 39.55
C GLU A 316 53.62 3.56 38.36
N ASP A 317 53.18 3.28 37.12
CA ASP A 317 54.05 3.26 35.93
C ASP A 317 53.63 4.28 34.84
N ARG A 318 53.61 5.56 35.21
CA ARG A 318 53.19 6.66 34.30
C ARG A 318 53.96 6.69 32.99
N GLN A 319 55.26 6.38 33.00
CA GLN A 319 56.11 6.37 31.80
C GLN A 319 55.73 5.27 30.82
N ALA A 320 55.38 4.07 31.31
CA ALA A 320 54.94 2.97 30.46
C ALA A 320 53.57 3.26 29.82
N ASN A 321 52.65 3.85 30.58
CA ASN A 321 51.34 4.27 30.07
C ASN A 321 51.48 5.36 29.00
N ARG A 322 52.34 6.35 29.24
CA ARG A 322 52.68 7.40 28.27
C ARG A 322 53.24 6.81 26.97
N ALA A 323 54.19 5.87 27.06
CA ALA A 323 54.75 5.19 25.89
C ALA A 323 53.69 4.40 25.09
N ARG A 324 52.82 3.65 25.76
CA ARG A 324 51.70 2.92 25.13
C ARG A 324 50.72 3.86 24.44
N LEU A 325 50.37 4.97 25.09
CA LEU A 325 49.48 5.99 24.55
C LEU A 325 50.07 6.65 23.30
N LEU A 326 51.36 6.99 23.33
CA LEU A 326 52.08 7.56 22.18
C LEU A 326 52.13 6.59 21.00
N GLN A 327 52.44 5.31 21.24
CA GLN A 327 52.45 4.29 20.19
C GLN A 327 51.06 4.15 19.55
N ARG A 328 50.00 4.16 20.36
CA ARG A 328 48.63 4.06 19.89
C ARG A 328 48.24 5.28 19.04
N LEU A 329 48.47 6.50 19.55
CA LEU A 329 48.21 7.74 18.81
C LEU A 329 49.03 7.82 17.52
N ALA A 330 50.24 7.28 17.50
CA ALA A 330 51.08 7.17 16.29
C ALA A 330 50.44 6.31 15.21
N ILE A 331 49.96 5.12 15.57
CA ILE A 331 49.33 4.21 14.62
C ILE A 331 48.00 4.77 14.11
N GLN A 332 47.17 5.31 15.00
CA GLN A 332 45.89 5.93 14.64
C GLN A 332 46.08 7.14 13.70
N GLN A 333 47.05 8.01 13.97
CA GLN A 333 47.36 9.12 13.06
C GLN A 333 47.84 8.62 11.69
N ARG A 334 48.68 7.57 11.65
CA ARG A 334 49.15 6.98 10.38
C ARG A 334 47.98 6.43 9.55
N LEU A 335 47.02 5.77 10.19
CA LEU A 335 45.81 5.26 9.52
C LEU A 335 44.95 6.39 8.96
N ASP A 336 44.74 7.47 9.71
CA ASP A 336 43.99 8.63 9.21
C ASP A 336 44.73 9.38 8.09
N LEU A 337 46.05 9.51 8.16
CA LEU A 337 46.85 10.11 7.09
C LEU A 337 46.78 9.29 5.80
N GLN A 338 46.73 7.96 5.90
CA GLN A 338 46.49 7.10 4.74
C GLN A 338 45.12 7.35 4.13
N VAL A 339 44.06 7.44 4.95
CA VAL A 339 42.71 7.79 4.49
C VAL A 339 42.70 9.12 3.76
N LEU A 340 43.27 10.17 4.37
CA LEU A 340 43.34 11.50 3.75
C LEU A 340 44.08 11.47 2.41
N THR A 341 45.20 10.73 2.34
CA THR A 341 45.98 10.62 1.10
C THR A 341 45.17 9.93 0.02
N ASP A 342 44.49 8.84 0.34
CA ASP A 342 43.65 8.08 -0.60
C ASP A 342 42.42 8.89 -1.04
N GLU A 343 41.74 9.57 -0.13
CA GLU A 343 40.58 10.42 -0.42
C GLU A 343 40.96 11.65 -1.24
N CYS A 344 42.09 12.32 -0.92
CA CYS A 344 42.58 13.45 -1.70
C CYS A 344 42.98 13.02 -3.12
N ALA A 345 43.67 11.88 -3.26
CA ALA A 345 43.99 11.31 -4.57
C ALA A 345 42.73 10.99 -5.38
N HIS A 346 41.69 10.46 -4.74
CA HIS A 346 40.41 10.20 -5.39
C HIS A 346 39.69 11.48 -5.83
N VAL A 347 39.54 12.47 -4.94
CA VAL A 347 38.87 13.74 -5.27
C VAL A 347 39.59 14.45 -6.41
N LEU A 348 40.94 14.44 -6.43
CA LEU A 348 41.71 14.98 -7.54
C LEU A 348 41.50 14.20 -8.84
N ALA A 349 41.43 12.87 -8.79
CA ALA A 349 41.15 12.03 -9.95
C ALA A 349 39.73 12.27 -10.50
N VAL A 350 38.73 12.40 -9.64
CA VAL A 350 37.33 12.72 -10.03
C VAL A 350 37.25 14.10 -10.67
N ARG A 351 37.88 15.12 -10.06
CA ARG A 351 37.94 16.48 -10.63
C ARG A 351 38.61 16.51 -11.99
N ARG A 352 39.74 15.83 -12.14
CA ARG A 352 40.46 15.73 -13.41
C ARG A 352 39.58 15.10 -14.49
N ARG A 353 38.90 13.98 -14.18
CA ARG A 353 38.01 13.29 -15.12
C ARG A 353 36.78 14.10 -15.47
N ARG A 354 36.21 14.86 -14.52
CA ARG A 354 35.12 15.81 -14.82
C ARG A 354 35.58 16.90 -15.77
N ALA A 355 36.74 17.49 -15.54
CA ALA A 355 37.30 18.48 -16.47
C ALA A 355 37.56 17.86 -17.86
N GLU A 356 38.04 16.61 -17.93
CA GLU A 356 38.22 15.89 -19.20
C GLU A 356 36.88 15.58 -19.89
N LEU A 357 35.82 15.23 -19.14
CA LEU A 357 34.46 15.05 -19.66
C LEU A 357 33.82 16.36 -20.12
N GLU A 358 34.02 17.47 -19.40
CA GLU A 358 33.55 18.80 -19.77
C GLU A 358 34.25 19.27 -21.05
N LEU A 359 35.56 19.09 -21.18
CA LEU A 359 36.29 19.41 -22.41
C LEU A 359 35.82 18.53 -23.58
N ALA A 360 35.63 17.22 -23.36
CA ALA A 360 35.07 16.31 -24.36
C ALA A 360 33.58 16.57 -24.63
N SER A 361 32.89 17.36 -23.80
CA SER A 361 31.48 17.70 -23.98
C SER A 361 31.25 18.75 -25.07
N ILE A 362 32.27 19.57 -25.33
CA ILE A 362 32.24 20.72 -26.24
C ILE A 362 32.26 20.27 -27.71
N ASP A 363 32.87 19.14 -28.01
CA ASP A 363 32.91 18.56 -29.35
C ASP A 363 32.02 17.30 -29.43
N GLU A 364 31.19 17.22 -30.48
CA GLU A 364 30.18 16.16 -30.66
C GLU A 364 30.67 15.03 -31.58
N SER A 365 31.97 14.99 -31.88
CA SER A 365 32.57 13.96 -32.73
C SER A 365 32.30 12.54 -32.21
N GLU A 366 32.24 11.55 -33.11
CA GLU A 366 32.08 10.15 -32.70
C GLU A 366 33.24 9.66 -31.83
N THR A 367 34.44 10.18 -32.06
CA THR A 367 35.62 9.97 -31.23
C THR A 367 35.41 10.46 -29.80
N ASP A 368 34.79 11.63 -29.61
CA ASP A 368 34.48 12.15 -28.27
C ASP A 368 33.38 11.34 -27.58
N ARG A 369 32.39 10.84 -28.33
CA ARG A 369 31.37 9.95 -27.75
C ARG A 369 31.99 8.64 -27.24
N GLN A 370 32.95 8.07 -27.98
CA GLN A 370 33.67 6.88 -27.53
C GLN A 370 34.53 7.21 -26.31
N TRP A 371 35.26 8.33 -26.35
CA TRP A 371 36.07 8.81 -25.24
C TRP A 371 35.26 9.06 -23.96
N ARG A 372 34.06 9.69 -24.06
CA ARG A 372 33.14 9.87 -22.92
C ARG A 372 32.71 8.53 -22.31
N ARG A 373 32.43 7.51 -23.13
CA ARG A 373 32.08 6.16 -22.62
C ARG A 373 33.26 5.51 -21.90
N GLU A 374 34.47 5.68 -22.42
CA GLU A 374 35.69 5.18 -21.78
C GLU A 374 35.94 5.89 -20.45
N LEU A 375 35.88 7.23 -20.42
CA LEU A 375 35.98 8.03 -19.20
C LEU A 375 34.92 7.64 -18.16
N SER A 376 33.68 7.38 -18.57
CA SER A 376 32.62 6.90 -17.68
C SER A 376 32.95 5.54 -17.07
N LYS A 377 33.38 4.57 -17.89
CA LYS A 377 33.80 3.25 -17.41
C LYS A 377 34.99 3.33 -16.46
N GLU A 378 35.93 4.23 -16.73
CA GLU A 378 37.08 4.47 -15.84
C GLU A 378 36.68 5.15 -14.53
N ALA A 379 35.69 6.05 -14.55
CA ALA A 379 35.10 6.65 -13.37
C ALA A 379 34.46 5.57 -12.47
N GLU A 380 33.61 4.72 -13.03
CA GLU A 380 32.99 3.59 -12.32
C GLU A 380 34.02 2.64 -11.71
N ARG A 381 35.06 2.28 -12.48
CA ARG A 381 36.16 1.44 -11.97
C ARG A 381 36.89 2.08 -10.80
N ALA A 382 37.10 3.40 -10.82
CA ALA A 382 37.75 4.08 -9.71
C ALA A 382 36.85 4.19 -8.47
N GLU A 383 35.54 4.34 -8.63
CA GLU A 383 34.59 4.26 -7.51
C GLU A 383 34.57 2.86 -6.90
N GLN A 384 34.56 1.81 -7.72
CA GLN A 384 34.66 0.43 -7.25
C GLN A 384 35.97 0.20 -6.48
N GLN A 385 37.11 0.63 -7.04
CA GLN A 385 38.40 0.55 -6.35
C GLN A 385 38.41 1.36 -5.04
N ARG A 386 37.77 2.53 -4.99
CA ARG A 386 37.61 3.30 -3.74
C ARG A 386 36.81 2.50 -2.73
N SER A 387 35.67 1.92 -3.13
CA SER A 387 34.82 1.11 -2.25
C SER A 387 35.59 -0.09 -1.68
N GLU A 388 36.37 -0.78 -2.50
CA GLU A 388 37.22 -1.90 -2.08
C GLU A 388 38.34 -1.45 -1.13
N ARG A 389 39.04 -0.35 -1.45
CA ARG A 389 40.07 0.23 -0.57
C ARG A 389 39.48 0.69 0.76
N TRP A 390 38.28 1.27 0.74
CA TRP A 390 37.54 1.70 1.92
C TRP A 390 37.14 0.52 2.81
N LYS A 391 36.62 -0.56 2.20
CA LYS A 391 36.35 -1.82 2.92
C LYS A 391 37.62 -2.41 3.51
N ALA A 392 38.70 -2.51 2.74
CA ALA A 392 40.00 -2.99 3.19
C ALA A 392 40.59 -2.10 4.31
N TRP A 393 40.31 -0.79 4.28
CA TRP A 393 40.66 0.12 5.37
C TRP A 393 39.85 -0.16 6.63
N HIS A 394 38.51 -0.24 6.52
CA HIS A 394 37.64 -0.57 7.66
C HIS A 394 38.00 -1.91 8.28
N ASP A 395 38.32 -2.92 7.47
CA ASP A 395 38.76 -4.23 7.94
C ASP A 395 40.10 -4.15 8.65
N ARG A 396 41.07 -3.38 8.13
CA ARG A 396 42.35 -3.13 8.82
C ARG A 396 42.14 -2.41 10.14
N ALA A 397 41.31 -1.38 10.17
CA ALA A 397 40.98 -0.63 11.40
C ALA A 397 40.25 -1.51 12.42
N ARG A 398 39.34 -2.39 11.97
CA ARG A 398 38.65 -3.36 12.81
C ARG A 398 39.63 -4.37 13.41
N ARG A 399 40.43 -5.05 12.57
CA ARG A 399 41.46 -6.00 13.02
C ARG A 399 42.43 -5.36 14.02
N PHE A 400 42.80 -4.10 13.80
CA PHE A 400 43.64 -3.37 14.74
C PHE A 400 42.95 -3.15 16.10
N ARG A 401 41.67 -2.76 16.11
CA ARG A 401 40.90 -2.65 17.37
C ARG A 401 40.79 -4.00 18.08
N ASP A 402 40.50 -5.06 17.34
CA ASP A 402 40.33 -6.41 17.89
C ASP A 402 41.66 -6.92 18.47
N TYR A 403 42.78 -6.70 17.78
CA TYR A 403 44.13 -7.01 18.29
C TYR A 403 44.43 -6.31 19.62
N TRP A 404 44.06 -5.03 19.77
CA TRP A 404 44.26 -4.32 21.03
C TRP A 404 43.32 -4.78 22.14
N LYS A 405 42.09 -5.17 21.81
CA LYS A 405 41.17 -5.80 22.76
C LYS A 405 41.74 -7.13 23.26
N GLU A 406 42.21 -7.98 22.36
CA GLU A 406 42.83 -9.26 22.72
C GLU A 406 44.08 -9.06 23.59
N LYS A 407 44.97 -8.13 23.23
CA LYS A 407 46.14 -7.79 24.06
C LYS A 407 45.76 -7.28 25.45
N ARG A 408 44.69 -6.51 25.55
CA ARG A 408 44.14 -6.05 26.83
C ARG A 408 43.57 -7.22 27.63
N ASP A 409 42.77 -8.07 27.01
CA ASP A 409 42.15 -9.23 27.67
C ASP A 409 43.20 -10.24 28.14
N GLU A 410 44.28 -10.44 27.37
CA GLU A 410 45.47 -11.20 27.79
C GLU A 410 46.11 -10.57 29.04
N GLU A 411 46.30 -9.26 29.09
CA GLU A 411 46.93 -8.56 30.21
C GLU A 411 46.04 -8.59 31.47
N VAL A 412 44.74 -8.37 31.32
CA VAL A 412 43.75 -8.53 32.41
C VAL A 412 43.72 -9.97 32.90
N SER A 413 43.77 -10.95 31.99
CA SER A 413 43.84 -12.37 32.37
C SER A 413 45.12 -12.71 33.13
N ARG A 414 46.27 -12.14 32.74
CA ARG A 414 47.54 -12.29 33.46
C ARG A 414 47.44 -11.69 34.88
N GLN A 415 46.91 -10.48 35.01
CA GLN A 415 46.73 -9.83 36.32
C GLN A 415 45.75 -10.60 37.21
N ALA A 416 44.63 -11.07 36.65
CA ALA A 416 43.67 -11.89 37.38
C ALA A 416 44.30 -13.22 37.83
N HIS A 417 45.15 -13.83 37.00
CA HIS A 417 45.91 -15.03 37.37
C HIS A 417 46.90 -14.74 38.50
N GLU A 418 47.61 -13.60 38.45
CA GLU A 418 48.55 -13.18 39.49
C GLU A 418 47.85 -12.90 40.82
N LEU A 419 46.72 -12.19 40.82
CA LEU A 419 45.91 -11.95 42.02
C LEU A 419 45.35 -13.26 42.60
N ARG A 420 44.87 -14.18 41.75
CA ARG A 420 44.44 -15.52 42.20
C ARG A 420 45.60 -16.29 42.81
N TYR A 421 46.78 -16.20 42.23
CA TYR A 421 47.98 -16.84 42.78
C TYR A 421 48.33 -16.27 44.16
N GLN A 422 48.28 -14.94 44.34
CA GLN A 422 48.50 -14.28 45.64
C GLN A 422 47.41 -14.66 46.67
N GLN A 423 46.14 -14.76 46.25
CA GLN A 423 45.05 -15.22 47.13
C GLN A 423 45.27 -16.65 47.60
N LEU A 424 45.62 -17.56 46.69
CA LEU A 424 45.94 -18.95 47.03
C LEU A 424 47.15 -19.06 47.96
N GLN A 425 48.16 -18.21 47.78
CA GLN A 425 49.28 -18.12 48.72
C GLN A 425 48.82 -17.68 50.12
N GLY A 426 48.00 -16.63 50.20
CA GLY A 426 47.45 -16.15 51.47
C GLY A 426 46.55 -17.19 52.17
N GLU A 427 45.71 -17.90 51.41
CA GLU A 427 44.88 -19.00 51.92
C GLU A 427 45.74 -20.16 52.46
N ALA A 428 46.79 -20.54 51.73
CA ALA A 428 47.72 -21.57 52.18
C ALA A 428 48.46 -21.16 53.47
N GLU A 429 48.83 -19.90 53.62
CA GLU A 429 49.42 -19.37 54.85
C GLU A 429 48.44 -19.38 56.03
N LEU A 430 47.19 -18.97 55.80
CA LEU A 430 46.13 -19.03 56.81
C LEU A 430 45.85 -20.48 57.24
N GLU A 431 45.80 -21.43 56.31
CA GLU A 431 45.68 -22.84 56.66
C GLU A 431 46.86 -23.34 57.50
N GLN A 432 48.08 -22.94 57.19
CA GLN A 432 49.25 -23.28 58.00
C GLN A 432 49.15 -22.70 59.42
N GLN A 433 48.67 -21.47 59.56
CA GLN A 433 48.43 -20.85 60.87
C GLN A 433 47.34 -21.59 61.65
N GLN A 434 46.22 -21.93 61.01
CA GLN A 434 45.15 -22.72 61.63
C GLN A 434 45.62 -24.11 62.07
N ARG A 435 46.47 -24.78 61.28
CA ARG A 435 47.09 -26.05 61.66
C ARG A 435 47.98 -25.90 62.90
N LYS A 436 48.78 -24.83 62.99
CA LYS A 436 49.60 -24.54 64.19
C LYS A 436 48.73 -24.33 65.43
N ILE A 437 47.65 -23.55 65.32
CA ILE A 437 46.71 -23.32 66.43
C ILE A 437 46.06 -24.64 66.87
N ARG A 438 45.60 -25.48 65.93
CA ARG A 438 45.01 -26.79 66.27
C ARG A 438 46.01 -27.70 66.98
N LEU A 439 47.27 -27.71 66.55
CA LEU A 439 48.32 -28.48 67.23
C LEU A 439 48.57 -27.96 68.65
N GLN A 440 48.52 -26.65 68.85
CA GLN A 440 48.69 -26.02 70.16
C GLN A 440 47.53 -26.35 71.10
N ILE A 441 46.28 -26.29 70.62
CA ILE A 441 45.09 -26.70 71.37
C ILE A 441 45.20 -28.17 71.78
N MET A 442 45.59 -29.08 70.86
CA MET A 442 45.78 -30.49 71.22
C MET A 442 46.87 -30.71 72.25
N GLN A 443 47.97 -29.95 72.20
CA GLN A 443 49.04 -30.02 73.21
C GLN A 443 48.55 -29.52 74.58
N ASP A 444 47.75 -28.47 74.62
CA ASP A 444 47.18 -27.94 75.85
C ASP A 444 46.11 -28.88 76.43
N GLU A 445 45.29 -29.53 75.59
CA GLU A 445 44.37 -30.58 76.03
C GLU A 445 45.10 -31.78 76.63
N GLN A 446 46.23 -32.20 76.05
CA GLN A 446 47.07 -33.27 76.63
C GLN A 446 47.69 -32.86 77.97
N ARG A 447 48.09 -31.59 78.13
CA ARG A 447 48.57 -31.05 79.41
C ARG A 447 47.47 -31.03 80.47
N VAL A 448 46.25 -30.66 80.10
CA VAL A 448 45.10 -30.69 81.00
C VAL A 448 44.77 -32.14 81.41
N ARG A 449 44.77 -33.09 80.47
CA ARG A 449 44.52 -34.52 80.77
C ARG A 449 45.58 -35.11 81.68
N THR A 450 46.85 -34.79 81.46
CA THR A 450 47.96 -35.27 82.33
C THR A 450 47.91 -34.61 83.71
N ALA A 451 47.48 -33.35 83.81
CA ALA A 451 47.26 -32.68 85.09
C ALA A 451 46.06 -33.27 85.84
N GLN A 452 44.95 -33.57 85.15
CA GLN A 452 43.78 -34.24 85.73
C GLN A 452 44.11 -35.65 86.23
N ALA A 453 44.90 -36.43 85.47
CA ALA A 453 45.36 -37.75 85.90
C ALA A 453 46.21 -37.68 87.18
N LYS A 454 47.15 -36.73 87.25
CA LYS A 454 47.96 -36.50 88.46
C LYS A 454 47.13 -36.01 89.65
N ALA A 455 46.09 -35.22 89.41
CA ALA A 455 45.17 -34.79 90.46
C ALA A 455 44.33 -35.96 91.00
N SER A 456 43.90 -36.88 90.12
CA SER A 456 43.20 -38.10 90.55
C SER A 456 44.11 -39.07 91.29
N GLU A 457 45.39 -39.19 90.92
CA GLU A 457 46.37 -40.01 91.66
C GLU A 457 46.58 -39.46 93.08
N ARG A 458 46.77 -38.14 93.22
CA ARG A 458 46.89 -37.48 94.54
C ARG A 458 45.64 -37.67 95.41
N TRP A 459 44.46 -37.63 94.81
CA TRP A 459 43.21 -37.87 95.53
C TRP A 459 43.10 -39.32 96.02
N ILE A 460 43.57 -40.28 95.24
CA ILE A 460 43.61 -41.70 95.63
C ILE A 460 44.63 -41.93 96.75
N GLU A 461 45.83 -41.33 96.67
CA GLU A 461 46.84 -41.40 97.74
C GLU A 461 46.31 -40.82 99.06
N ASP A 462 45.66 -39.66 99.02
CA ASP A 462 45.01 -39.03 100.16
C ASP A 462 43.92 -39.93 100.79
N GLN A 463 43.18 -40.70 99.97
CA GLN A 463 42.17 -41.64 100.46
C GLN A 463 42.83 -42.85 101.14
N TYR A 464 43.93 -43.37 100.60
CA TYR A 464 44.67 -44.48 101.21
C TYR A 464 45.34 -44.08 102.53
N GLU A 465 45.83 -42.85 102.65
CA GLU A 465 46.39 -42.35 103.91
C GLU A 465 45.32 -42.19 105.00
N ARG A 466 44.11 -41.72 104.63
CA ARG A 466 42.98 -41.67 105.58
C ARG A 466 42.54 -43.05 106.05
N ILE A 467 42.61 -44.07 105.19
CA ILE A 467 42.31 -45.47 105.55
C ILE A 467 43.40 -46.01 106.49
N ARG A 468 44.69 -45.80 106.20
CA ARG A 468 45.79 -46.20 107.11
C ARG A 468 45.69 -45.53 108.48
N GLN A 469 45.35 -44.24 108.52
CA GLN A 469 45.16 -43.52 109.78
C GLN A 469 43.96 -44.06 110.58
N LYS A 470 42.89 -44.50 109.90
CA LYS A 470 41.77 -45.20 110.55
C LYS A 470 42.18 -46.56 111.08
N GLU A 471 42.92 -47.35 110.32
CA GLU A 471 43.40 -48.68 110.75
C GLU A 471 44.37 -48.57 111.93
N GLN A 472 45.27 -47.58 111.93
CA GLN A 472 46.16 -47.31 113.07
C GLN A 472 45.37 -46.85 114.31
N ALA A 473 44.38 -45.96 114.14
CA ALA A 473 43.51 -45.55 115.24
C ALA A 473 42.65 -46.70 115.77
N ASP A 474 42.20 -47.63 114.93
CA ASP A 474 41.42 -48.80 115.34
C ASP A 474 42.30 -49.86 116.02
N LEU A 475 43.57 -50.01 115.60
CA LEU A 475 44.55 -50.85 116.30
C LEU A 475 44.88 -50.28 117.69
N GLU A 476 45.08 -48.97 117.79
CA GLU A 476 45.28 -48.26 119.06
C GLU A 476 44.04 -48.36 119.96
N ARG A 477 42.82 -48.27 119.41
CA ARG A 477 41.60 -48.54 120.16
C ARG A 477 41.50 -49.99 120.62
N SER A 478 41.97 -50.96 119.83
CA SER A 478 41.96 -52.37 120.22
C SER A 478 42.96 -52.67 121.35
N LEU A 479 44.14 -52.04 121.31
CA LEU A 479 45.16 -52.14 122.35
C LEU A 479 44.76 -51.37 123.61
N ALA A 480 44.13 -50.21 123.46
CA ALA A 480 43.53 -49.46 124.56
C ALA A 480 42.36 -50.22 125.19
N LYS A 481 41.58 -50.98 124.40
CA LYS A 481 40.49 -51.82 124.90
C LYS A 481 41.03 -53.04 125.67
N ALA A 482 42.07 -53.71 125.18
CA ALA A 482 42.73 -54.79 125.91
C ALA A 482 43.42 -54.30 127.20
N ALA A 483 44.02 -53.11 127.17
CA ALA A 483 44.57 -52.46 128.36
C ALA A 483 43.46 -52.00 129.33
N ALA A 484 42.32 -51.56 128.80
CA ALA A 484 41.14 -51.21 129.59
C ALA A 484 40.48 -52.43 130.21
N ASP A 485 40.47 -53.60 129.56
CA ASP A 485 39.93 -54.85 130.13
C ASP A 485 40.82 -55.39 131.26
N LEU A 486 42.16 -55.28 131.13
CA LEU A 486 43.11 -55.59 132.21
C LEU A 486 43.01 -54.57 133.37
N ALA A 487 42.80 -53.29 133.05
CA ALA A 487 42.50 -52.26 134.02
C ALA A 487 41.11 -52.44 134.64
N HIS A 488 40.15 -53.05 133.93
CA HIS A 488 38.81 -53.33 134.41
C HIS A 488 38.80 -54.47 135.42
N GLU A 489 39.61 -55.51 135.25
CA GLU A 489 39.81 -56.53 136.29
C GLU A 489 40.49 -55.97 137.55
N GLN A 490 41.46 -55.06 137.38
CA GLN A 490 42.10 -54.35 138.50
C GLN A 490 41.14 -53.34 139.15
N ALA A 491 40.27 -52.72 138.35
CA ALA A 491 39.24 -51.80 138.78
C ALA A 491 38.03 -52.52 139.37
N GLU A 492 37.72 -53.79 139.05
CA GLU A 492 36.68 -54.56 139.75
C GLU A 492 37.12 -54.92 141.18
N ARG A 493 38.43 -55.17 141.37
CA ARG A 493 39.03 -55.30 142.71
C ARG A 493 39.02 -53.98 143.48
N ALA A 494 39.21 -52.85 142.79
CA ALA A 494 39.10 -51.51 143.38
C ALA A 494 37.63 -51.04 143.53
N ALA A 495 36.71 -51.53 142.71
CA ALA A 495 35.29 -51.20 142.70
C ALA A 495 34.51 -51.98 143.75
N ARG A 496 35.00 -53.14 144.22
CA ARG A 496 34.56 -53.69 145.51
C ARG A 496 34.94 -52.80 146.70
N LEU A 497 35.98 -51.97 146.56
CA LEU A 497 36.40 -50.98 147.57
C LEU A 497 35.78 -49.59 147.33
N GLN A 498 35.26 -49.30 146.13
CA GLN A 498 34.64 -48.02 145.75
C GLN A 498 33.11 -48.09 145.53
N ALA A 499 32.51 -49.28 145.51
CA ALA A 499 31.05 -49.47 145.64
C ALA A 499 30.55 -49.02 147.03
N ASP A 500 31.44 -48.94 148.02
CA ASP A 500 31.22 -48.26 149.30
C ASP A 500 31.32 -46.71 149.19
N ALA A 501 31.77 -46.16 148.05
CA ALA A 501 32.07 -44.73 147.88
C ALA A 501 31.30 -44.02 146.75
N ALA A 502 30.76 -44.73 145.75
CA ALA A 502 30.22 -44.11 144.52
C ALA A 502 28.71 -44.32 144.30
N ALA A 503 27.95 -44.56 145.37
CA ALA A 503 26.49 -44.37 145.40
C ALA A 503 26.07 -42.89 145.28
N GLN A 504 26.99 -41.96 144.98
CA GLN A 504 26.75 -40.51 145.10
C GLN A 504 26.70 -39.70 143.80
N GLN A 505 27.17 -40.16 142.64
CA GLN A 505 27.34 -39.24 141.49
C GLN A 505 26.93 -39.81 140.13
N LEU A 506 25.71 -40.35 140.11
CA LEU A 506 24.83 -40.39 138.94
C LEU A 506 24.65 -38.98 138.34
N SER A 507 24.57 -38.91 137.01
CA SER A 507 23.46 -38.24 136.27
C SER A 507 23.67 -37.02 135.36
N GLU A 508 24.82 -36.32 135.26
CA GLU A 508 24.71 -34.96 134.67
C GLU A 508 25.14 -34.68 133.22
N HIS A 509 25.89 -35.53 132.53
CA HIS A 509 26.50 -35.07 131.26
C HIS A 509 26.03 -35.74 129.96
N GLN A 510 24.90 -36.42 130.00
CA GLN A 510 24.20 -36.95 128.81
C GLN A 510 23.41 -35.89 128.00
N VAL A 511 23.46 -34.60 128.34
CA VAL A 511 22.55 -33.59 127.75
C VAL A 511 23.09 -32.87 126.50
N ARG A 512 24.41 -32.88 126.21
CA ARG A 512 24.95 -31.99 125.15
C ARG A 512 24.93 -32.54 123.72
N ALA A 513 24.47 -33.78 123.51
CA ALA A 513 24.51 -34.45 122.20
C ALA A 513 23.31 -34.16 121.27
N ALA A 514 22.32 -33.36 121.67
CA ALA A 514 21.02 -33.29 120.98
C ALA A 514 20.78 -32.07 120.05
N GLN A 515 21.70 -31.10 119.90
CA GLN A 515 21.34 -29.78 119.34
C GLN A 515 21.87 -29.43 117.92
N GLN A 516 22.61 -30.30 117.22
CA GLN A 516 23.22 -29.90 115.93
C GLN A 516 22.56 -30.49 114.67
N LEU A 517 21.49 -31.28 114.80
CA LEU A 517 20.83 -31.98 113.68
C LEU A 517 19.71 -31.20 112.95
N GLU A 518 19.44 -29.95 113.30
CA GLU A 518 18.32 -29.18 112.70
C GLU A 518 18.71 -28.14 111.63
N ALA A 519 20.00 -27.95 111.32
CA ALA A 519 20.45 -26.91 110.39
C ALA A 519 20.38 -27.27 108.89
N GLU A 520 20.18 -28.54 108.51
CA GLU A 520 20.28 -29.01 107.12
C GLU A 520 18.95 -29.05 106.33
N LYS A 521 17.83 -28.63 106.92
CA LYS A 521 16.50 -28.74 106.26
C LYS A 521 16.06 -27.51 105.43
N VAL A 522 16.83 -26.43 105.34
CA VAL A 522 16.37 -25.15 104.75
C VAL A 522 16.92 -24.85 103.34
N THR A 523 17.94 -25.56 102.85
CA THR A 523 18.55 -25.24 101.55
C THR A 523 17.89 -25.91 100.33
N LEU A 524 17.02 -26.90 100.54
CA LEU A 524 16.41 -27.68 99.46
C LEU A 524 15.11 -27.09 98.87
N GLU A 525 14.53 -26.04 99.46
CA GLU A 525 13.30 -25.42 98.93
C GLU A 525 13.55 -24.19 98.02
N HIS A 526 14.76 -23.65 97.99
CA HIS A 526 15.08 -22.46 97.19
C HIS A 526 15.25 -22.78 95.68
N GLU A 527 15.80 -23.96 95.34
CA GLU A 527 16.07 -24.34 93.94
C GLU A 527 14.81 -24.76 93.15
N ARG A 528 13.69 -25.01 93.84
CA ARG A 528 12.44 -25.43 93.20
C ARG A 528 11.64 -24.27 92.62
N LEU A 529 11.82 -23.04 93.12
CA LEU A 529 11.08 -21.84 92.70
C LEU A 529 11.68 -21.13 91.48
N GLU A 530 13.00 -21.25 91.23
CA GLU A 530 13.66 -20.58 90.10
C GLU A 530 13.33 -21.24 88.75
N ARG A 531 13.06 -22.55 88.74
CA ARG A 531 12.72 -23.30 87.51
C ARG A 531 11.31 -23.00 86.99
N GLU A 532 10.39 -22.55 87.85
CA GLU A 532 9.03 -22.17 87.46
C GLU A 532 8.92 -20.77 86.82
N GLN A 533 9.88 -19.87 87.11
CA GLN A 533 9.88 -18.51 86.54
C GLN A 533 10.46 -18.45 85.12
N HIS A 534 11.38 -19.36 84.77
CA HIS A 534 11.95 -19.45 83.42
C HIS A 534 10.97 -20.01 82.38
N PHE A 535 10.06 -20.90 82.78
CA PHE A 535 9.07 -21.48 81.87
C PHE A 535 7.95 -20.49 81.47
N LYS A 536 7.60 -19.54 82.34
CA LYS A 536 6.58 -18.51 82.04
C LYS A 536 7.09 -17.40 81.11
N ARG A 537 8.37 -17.03 81.17
CA ARG A 537 8.98 -16.02 80.27
C ARG A 537 9.16 -16.52 78.82
N ALA A 538 9.29 -17.83 78.62
CA ALA A 538 9.41 -18.43 77.29
C ALA A 538 8.06 -18.48 76.52
N GLN A 539 6.92 -18.61 77.22
CA GLN A 539 5.59 -18.63 76.59
C GLN A 539 5.07 -17.24 76.15
N GLU A 540 5.57 -16.15 76.72
CA GLU A 540 5.16 -14.79 76.33
C GLU A 540 5.94 -14.24 75.12
N ALA A 541 7.20 -14.68 74.93
CA ALA A 541 8.01 -14.31 73.77
C ALA A 541 7.46 -14.88 72.44
N ASP A 542 6.86 -16.07 72.49
CA ASP A 542 6.33 -16.76 71.30
C ASP A 542 4.97 -16.20 70.85
N ARG A 543 4.18 -15.62 71.78
CA ARG A 543 2.93 -14.90 71.44
C ARG A 543 3.18 -13.51 70.84
N GLN A 544 4.33 -12.89 71.10
CA GLN A 544 4.70 -11.60 70.49
C GLN A 544 5.23 -11.75 69.06
N ARG A 545 5.94 -12.84 68.74
CA ARG A 545 6.40 -13.12 67.36
C ARG A 545 5.25 -13.28 66.36
N ARG A 546 4.21 -14.03 66.72
CA ARG A 546 3.04 -14.25 65.83
C ARG A 546 2.23 -12.97 65.55
N ARG A 547 2.22 -12.00 66.48
CA ARG A 547 1.57 -10.70 66.28
C ARG A 547 2.39 -9.74 65.40
N TYR A 548 3.71 -9.92 65.31
CA TYR A 548 4.58 -9.12 64.43
C TYR A 548 4.59 -9.63 62.99
N GLU A 549 4.45 -10.94 62.78
CA GLU A 549 4.37 -11.55 61.44
C GLU A 549 3.05 -11.24 60.73
N GLU A 550 1.91 -11.28 61.44
CA GLU A 550 0.58 -10.88 60.89
C GLU A 550 0.45 -9.37 60.60
N TRP A 551 1.25 -8.52 61.24
CA TRP A 551 1.30 -7.08 60.99
C TRP A 551 2.20 -6.72 59.80
N ALA A 552 3.25 -7.51 59.54
CA ALA A 552 4.17 -7.31 58.41
C ALA A 552 3.53 -7.71 57.06
N GLU A 553 2.71 -8.76 57.02
CA GLU A 553 2.04 -9.22 55.79
C GLU A 553 0.92 -8.25 55.32
N ARG A 554 0.17 -7.64 56.23
CA ARG A 554 -0.86 -6.62 55.88
C ARG A 554 -0.25 -5.33 55.33
N ARG A 555 1.01 -5.01 55.70
CA ARG A 555 1.72 -3.78 55.27
C ARG A 555 2.44 -3.92 53.92
N HIS A 556 2.70 -5.15 53.47
CA HIS A 556 3.28 -5.42 52.15
C HIS A 556 2.25 -5.57 51.04
N HIS A 557 1.03 -6.04 51.36
CA HIS A 557 -0.06 -6.12 50.38
C HIS A 557 -0.71 -4.74 50.10
N GLY A 558 -0.77 -3.84 51.09
CA GLY A 558 -1.26 -2.46 50.91
C GLY A 558 -0.35 -1.59 50.02
N ARG A 559 0.97 -1.67 50.22
CA ARG A 559 1.94 -0.88 49.43
C ARG A 559 1.95 -1.22 47.94
N ARG A 560 1.76 -2.48 47.56
CA ARG A 560 1.72 -2.88 46.13
C ARG A 560 0.45 -2.46 45.37
N MET A 561 -0.65 -2.19 46.06
CA MET A 561 -1.91 -1.74 45.44
C MET A 561 -2.02 -0.21 45.36
N GLU A 562 -1.38 0.49 46.30
CA GLU A 562 -1.34 1.95 46.35
C GLU A 562 -0.27 2.52 45.40
N GLU A 563 0.86 1.83 45.23
CA GLU A 563 1.93 2.19 44.28
C GLU A 563 1.48 2.06 42.82
N LYS A 564 0.64 1.06 42.48
CA LYS A 564 0.06 0.90 41.13
C LYS A 564 -1.10 1.86 40.83
N ARG A 565 -1.80 2.38 41.85
CA ARG A 565 -2.83 3.42 41.68
C ARG A 565 -2.20 4.82 41.53
N LEU A 566 -1.14 5.11 42.29
CA LEU A 566 -0.43 6.39 42.23
C LEU A 566 0.42 6.55 40.95
N GLU A 567 0.98 5.48 40.38
CA GLU A 567 1.67 5.55 39.08
C GLU A 567 0.73 5.78 37.88
N GLN A 568 -0.53 5.35 37.98
CA GLN A 568 -1.51 5.49 36.91
C GLN A 568 -2.21 6.86 36.95
N ASP A 569 -2.48 7.39 38.16
CA ASP A 569 -3.02 8.74 38.37
C ASP A 569 -1.95 9.84 38.16
N GLY A 570 -0.67 9.57 38.46
CA GLY A 570 0.44 10.50 38.23
C GLY A 570 0.67 10.82 36.74
N ARG A 571 0.56 9.81 35.85
CA ARG A 571 0.73 10.01 34.39
C ARG A 571 -0.45 10.69 33.70
N GLN A 572 -1.64 10.67 34.31
CA GLN A 572 -2.81 11.41 33.81
C GLN A 572 -2.89 12.84 34.34
N ASN A 573 -2.46 13.10 35.59
CA ASN A 573 -2.40 14.46 36.12
C ASN A 573 -1.25 15.29 35.53
N GLU A 574 -0.07 14.72 35.25
CA GLU A 574 1.00 15.46 34.55
C GLU A 574 0.59 15.92 33.13
N ARG A 575 -0.30 15.19 32.45
CA ARG A 575 -0.82 15.62 31.13
C ARG A 575 -1.88 16.71 31.23
N ARG A 576 -2.68 16.70 32.32
CA ARG A 576 -3.69 17.74 32.58
C ARG A 576 -3.06 19.03 33.11
N ASP A 577 -2.05 18.94 33.96
CA ASP A 577 -1.38 20.10 34.54
C ASP A 577 -0.47 20.79 33.53
N ASN A 578 0.19 20.04 32.63
CA ASN A 578 0.96 20.65 31.53
C ASN A 578 0.06 21.34 30.49
N GLN A 579 -1.13 20.81 30.18
CA GLN A 579 -2.09 21.47 29.28
C GLN A 579 -2.77 22.69 29.94
N ALA A 580 -3.03 22.65 31.25
CA ALA A 580 -3.61 23.78 32.00
C ALA A 580 -2.60 24.93 32.20
N HIS A 581 -1.31 24.63 32.35
CA HIS A 581 -0.25 25.64 32.47
C HIS A 581 0.02 26.34 31.13
N GLU A 582 -0.10 25.63 30.00
CA GLU A 582 0.06 26.22 28.66
C GLU A 582 -1.13 27.11 28.25
N LEU A 583 -2.35 26.75 28.65
CA LEU A 583 -3.55 27.56 28.44
C LEU A 583 -3.58 28.82 29.34
N LYS A 584 -3.09 28.74 30.59
CA LYS A 584 -2.96 29.92 31.47
C LYS A 584 -1.88 30.90 31.00
N LEU A 585 -0.78 30.42 30.42
CA LEU A 585 0.25 31.29 29.84
C LEU A 585 -0.26 32.03 28.59
N LYS A 586 -1.06 31.39 27.74
CA LYS A 586 -1.68 32.01 26.56
C LYS A 586 -2.84 32.97 26.89
N GLN A 587 -3.51 32.80 28.04
CA GLN A 587 -4.56 33.73 28.51
C GLN A 587 -3.97 34.97 29.18
N LEU A 588 -2.85 34.85 29.92
CA LEU A 588 -2.19 35.99 30.59
C LEU A 588 -1.41 36.91 29.64
N GLU A 589 -1.02 36.45 28.44
CA GLU A 589 -0.46 37.33 27.40
C GLU A 589 -1.53 38.13 26.64
N ASN A 590 -2.79 37.67 26.62
CA ASN A 590 -3.89 38.37 25.94
C ASN A 590 -4.60 39.40 26.84
N GLU A 591 -4.57 39.20 28.16
CA GLU A 591 -5.16 40.15 29.13
C GLU A 591 -4.26 41.36 29.41
N ARG A 592 -2.95 41.28 29.13
CA ARG A 592 -2.04 42.43 29.25
C ARG A 592 -2.13 43.48 28.12
N PHE A 593 -2.99 43.27 27.11
CA PHE A 593 -3.21 44.23 26.03
C PHE A 593 -4.53 45.01 26.11
N ARG A 594 -5.41 44.74 27.09
CA ARG A 594 -6.73 45.40 27.20
C ARG A 594 -6.91 46.42 28.33
N ASP A 595 -5.99 46.49 29.28
CA ASP A 595 -6.17 47.35 30.47
C ASP A 595 -5.35 48.66 30.48
N ALA A 596 -5.04 49.21 29.30
CA ALA A 596 -4.37 50.51 29.16
C ALA A 596 -5.25 51.63 28.60
N ARG A 597 -6.57 51.45 28.51
CA ARG A 597 -7.51 52.54 28.18
C ARG A 597 -8.81 52.40 28.96
N GLY A 598 -8.88 53.09 30.08
CA GLY A 598 -10.15 53.44 30.68
C GLY A 598 -10.07 53.60 32.18
N GLN A 599 -9.71 54.81 32.63
CA GLN A 599 -10.49 55.58 33.63
C GLN A 599 -9.74 56.85 34.06
N SER A 600 -10.31 58.00 33.74
CA SER A 600 -10.47 59.21 34.57
C SER A 600 -11.03 60.29 33.61
N LEU A 601 -12.08 61.04 33.88
CA LEU A 601 -12.45 61.68 35.12
C LEU A 601 -13.95 62.02 35.09
N GLU A 602 -14.54 61.99 36.26
CA GLU A 602 -15.93 62.31 36.53
C GLU A 602 -15.99 63.69 37.25
N VAL A 603 -17.16 64.37 37.21
CA VAL A 603 -17.72 65.27 38.26
C VAL A 603 -17.76 66.82 38.03
N LEU A 604 -19.03 67.30 37.88
CA LEU A 604 -19.71 68.57 38.31
C LEU A 604 -19.35 69.95 37.72
N ILE A 605 -20.36 70.74 37.29
CA ILE A 605 -21.07 71.81 38.04
C ILE A 605 -22.08 72.55 37.11
N PHE A 606 -23.26 72.87 37.64
CA PHE A 606 -24.35 73.71 37.10
C PHE A 606 -23.97 75.20 36.95
N GLY A 607 -24.54 75.94 35.98
CA GLY A 607 -24.64 77.39 36.09
C GLY A 607 -24.80 78.19 34.78
N SER A 608 -26.01 78.69 34.58
CA SER A 608 -26.52 79.62 33.57
C SER A 608 -25.67 80.85 33.19
N ASN A 609 -25.75 81.18 31.89
CA ASN A 609 -25.86 82.50 31.23
C ASN A 609 -25.15 83.72 31.87
N LEU A 610 -24.10 84.20 31.22
CA LEU A 610 -24.00 85.58 30.67
C LEU A 610 -22.74 85.70 29.78
N GLU A 611 -22.78 86.62 28.82
CA GLU A 611 -21.69 87.06 27.91
C GLU A 611 -21.49 86.31 26.57
N MET A 612 -22.45 86.59 25.69
CA MET A 612 -22.24 86.92 24.27
C MET A 612 -20.82 87.46 23.94
N GLY A 613 -20.16 86.90 22.91
CA GLY A 613 -19.17 87.68 22.14
C GLY A 613 -18.08 86.97 21.35
N LYS A 614 -17.78 85.68 21.56
CA LYS A 614 -16.63 85.02 20.87
C LYS A 614 -16.88 83.57 20.37
N THR A 615 -18.11 83.07 20.37
CA THR A 615 -18.41 81.63 20.29
C THR A 615 -18.89 81.08 18.93
N LEU A 616 -18.61 81.74 17.81
CA LEU A 616 -18.94 81.16 16.48
C LEU A 616 -17.74 80.51 15.77
N ALA A 617 -16.52 80.98 15.99
CA ALA A 617 -15.33 80.39 15.35
C ALA A 617 -14.87 79.09 16.03
N GLU A 618 -14.94 79.02 17.37
CA GLU A 618 -14.50 77.84 18.13
C GLU A 618 -15.51 76.69 18.06
N VAL A 619 -16.81 77.00 18.00
CA VAL A 619 -17.87 75.99 17.81
C VAL A 619 -17.85 75.44 16.38
N ALA A 620 -17.56 76.27 15.37
CA ALA A 620 -17.34 75.79 14.00
C ALA A 620 -16.09 74.90 13.91
N ALA A 621 -14.98 75.27 14.57
CA ALA A 621 -13.78 74.45 14.62
C ALA A 621 -13.99 73.11 15.35
N ALA A 622 -14.75 73.11 16.45
CA ALA A 622 -15.11 71.89 17.18
C ALA A 622 -16.01 70.97 16.35
N ARG A 623 -16.97 71.53 15.59
CA ARG A 623 -17.83 70.76 14.69
C ARG A 623 -17.04 70.14 13.53
N VAL A 624 -16.11 70.87 12.93
CA VAL A 624 -15.24 70.33 11.87
C VAL A 624 -14.33 69.21 12.42
N ARG A 625 -13.82 69.33 13.65
CA ARG A 625 -13.06 68.25 14.29
C ARG A 625 -13.92 67.02 14.57
N ALA A 626 -15.15 67.20 15.07
CA ALA A 626 -16.07 66.09 15.30
C ALA A 626 -16.49 65.39 14.00
N GLU A 627 -16.72 66.15 12.91
CA GLU A 627 -17.01 65.60 11.59
C GLU A 627 -15.78 64.88 11.00
N ALA A 628 -14.57 65.38 11.23
CA ALA A 628 -13.33 64.72 10.83
C ALA A 628 -13.05 63.42 11.62
N GLU A 629 -13.32 63.42 12.93
CA GLU A 629 -13.20 62.22 13.78
C GLU A 629 -14.24 61.17 13.40
N ALA A 630 -15.48 61.57 13.10
CA ALA A 630 -16.51 60.69 12.61
C ALA A 630 -16.16 60.09 11.23
N ALA A 631 -15.61 60.89 10.33
CA ALA A 631 -15.12 60.43 9.03
C ALA A 631 -13.93 59.45 9.17
N ALA A 632 -13.00 59.73 10.07
CA ALA A 632 -11.87 58.86 10.37
C ALA A 632 -12.33 57.52 10.99
N ALA A 633 -13.32 57.55 11.88
CA ALA A 633 -13.92 56.35 12.47
C ALA A 633 -14.63 55.49 11.41
N LYS A 634 -15.34 56.13 10.47
CA LYS A 634 -15.99 55.43 9.35
C LYS A 634 -14.97 54.78 8.41
N LEU A 635 -13.90 55.50 8.08
CA LEU A 635 -12.81 54.97 7.24
C LEU A 635 -12.10 53.80 7.94
N ALA A 636 -11.87 53.89 9.26
CA ALA A 636 -11.28 52.82 10.04
C ALA A 636 -12.17 51.55 10.03
N ALA A 637 -13.49 51.70 10.17
CA ALA A 637 -14.43 50.59 10.09
C ALA A 637 -14.46 49.95 8.68
N GLU A 638 -14.42 50.74 7.62
CA GLU A 638 -14.34 50.23 6.24
C GLU A 638 -13.01 49.49 5.98
N VAL A 639 -11.89 49.96 6.51
CA VAL A 639 -10.59 49.27 6.42
C VAL A 639 -10.60 47.96 7.20
N GLU A 640 -11.23 47.91 8.37
CA GLU A 640 -11.36 46.70 9.18
C GLU A 640 -12.27 45.67 8.51
N GLN A 641 -13.38 46.11 7.92
CA GLN A 641 -14.25 45.27 7.10
C GLN A 641 -13.51 44.71 5.87
N SER A 642 -12.70 45.53 5.20
CA SER A 642 -11.87 45.12 4.06
C SER A 642 -10.81 44.07 4.44
N ARG A 643 -10.21 44.22 5.63
CA ARG A 643 -9.26 43.24 6.18
C ARG A 643 -9.95 41.93 6.54
N ALA A 644 -11.15 41.99 7.10
CA ALA A 644 -11.95 40.80 7.40
C ALA A 644 -12.31 40.02 6.12
N THR A 645 -12.74 40.73 5.05
CA THR A 645 -13.03 40.08 3.76
C THR A 645 -11.78 39.47 3.14
N ALA A 646 -10.65 40.18 3.16
CA ALA A 646 -9.37 39.66 2.64
C ALA A 646 -8.90 38.42 3.42
N ALA A 647 -9.05 38.41 4.75
CA ALA A 647 -8.72 37.25 5.59
C ALA A 647 -9.61 36.04 5.26
N THR A 648 -10.91 36.25 5.04
CA THR A 648 -11.81 35.15 4.64
C THR A 648 -11.51 34.60 3.25
N GLU A 649 -11.08 35.45 2.33
CA GLU A 649 -10.70 35.04 0.98
C GLU A 649 -9.36 34.27 0.98
N GLN A 650 -8.39 34.74 1.78
CA GLN A 650 -7.13 34.03 1.98
C GLN A 650 -7.35 32.65 2.64
N ALA A 651 -8.27 32.54 3.60
CA ALA A 651 -8.65 31.25 4.19
C ALA A 651 -9.29 30.30 3.16
N ARG A 652 -10.16 30.81 2.28
CA ARG A 652 -10.74 30.02 1.18
C ARG A 652 -9.68 29.53 0.20
N GLN A 653 -8.71 30.38 -0.13
CA GLN A 653 -7.58 30.00 -0.99
C GLN A 653 -6.72 28.91 -0.35
N GLN A 654 -6.45 29.00 0.95
CA GLN A 654 -5.69 27.95 1.67
C GLN A 654 -6.41 26.61 1.66
N VAL A 655 -7.73 26.59 1.91
CA VAL A 655 -8.55 25.38 1.83
C VAL A 655 -8.54 24.78 0.42
N ALA A 656 -8.64 25.62 -0.63
CA ALA A 656 -8.56 25.15 -2.01
C ALA A 656 -7.20 24.53 -2.36
N ILE A 657 -6.10 25.12 -1.86
CA ILE A 657 -4.74 24.59 -2.03
C ILE A 657 -4.57 23.25 -1.32
N GLU A 658 -5.10 23.10 -0.10
CA GLU A 658 -5.06 21.83 0.62
C GLU A 658 -5.89 20.74 -0.06
N GLN A 659 -7.08 21.08 -0.56
CA GLN A 659 -7.91 20.15 -1.33
C GLN A 659 -7.20 19.71 -2.64
N ALA A 660 -6.54 20.63 -3.34
CA ALA A 660 -5.75 20.29 -4.52
C ALA A 660 -4.55 19.38 -4.18
N ARG A 661 -3.85 19.62 -3.05
CA ARG A 661 -2.78 18.75 -2.57
C ARG A 661 -3.28 17.34 -2.22
N GLN A 662 -4.44 17.24 -1.58
CA GLN A 662 -5.06 15.96 -1.26
C GLN A 662 -5.48 15.19 -2.52
N ALA A 663 -6.04 15.88 -3.52
CA ALA A 663 -6.37 15.28 -4.82
C ALA A 663 -5.13 14.75 -5.55
N ALA A 664 -4.05 15.56 -5.60
CA ALA A 664 -2.79 15.15 -6.22
C ALA A 664 -2.14 13.95 -5.49
N ALA A 665 -2.18 13.93 -4.16
CA ALA A 665 -1.68 12.80 -3.37
C ALA A 665 -2.50 11.52 -3.62
N ALA A 666 -3.83 11.63 -3.76
CA ALA A 666 -4.70 10.51 -4.09
C ALA A 666 -4.43 9.95 -5.50
N GLU A 667 -4.13 10.82 -6.47
CA GLU A 667 -3.76 10.41 -7.83
C GLU A 667 -2.40 9.72 -7.87
N GLN A 668 -1.39 10.25 -7.16
CA GLN A 668 -0.09 9.59 -7.01
C GLN A 668 -0.23 8.21 -6.36
N ALA A 669 -1.08 8.07 -5.33
CA ALA A 669 -1.35 6.78 -4.70
C ALA A 669 -1.97 5.77 -5.68
N ARG A 670 -2.87 6.21 -6.57
CA ARG A 670 -3.43 5.36 -7.63
C ARG A 670 -2.36 4.90 -8.63
N GLN A 671 -1.50 5.81 -9.07
CA GLN A 671 -0.40 5.47 -9.99
C GLN A 671 0.58 4.47 -9.37
N VAL A 672 0.92 4.64 -8.09
CA VAL A 672 1.78 3.69 -7.37
C VAL A 672 1.11 2.31 -7.25
N ALA A 673 -0.19 2.26 -6.93
CA ALA A 673 -0.93 1.00 -6.86
C ALA A 673 -1.01 0.29 -8.23
N GLU A 674 -1.17 1.05 -9.32
CA GLU A 674 -1.18 0.51 -10.68
C GLU A 674 0.19 -0.05 -11.09
N LEU A 675 1.28 0.66 -10.78
CA LEU A 675 2.64 0.17 -11.01
C LEU A 675 2.95 -1.09 -10.20
N GLN A 676 2.47 -1.18 -8.96
CA GLN A 676 2.60 -2.40 -8.16
C GLN A 676 1.84 -3.57 -8.77
N ARG A 677 0.64 -3.33 -9.31
CA ARG A 677 -0.15 -4.36 -10.01
C ARG A 677 0.54 -4.82 -11.30
N GLN A 678 1.16 -3.92 -12.05
CA GLN A 678 1.96 -4.28 -13.22
C GLN A 678 3.17 -5.14 -12.85
N ARG A 679 3.90 -4.78 -11.78
CA ARG A 679 5.03 -5.60 -11.28
C ARG A 679 4.59 -7.00 -10.86
N GLN A 680 3.43 -7.12 -10.21
CA GLN A 680 2.87 -8.43 -9.83
C GLN A 680 2.54 -9.27 -11.06
N LEU A 681 1.95 -8.68 -12.10
CA LEU A 681 1.68 -9.36 -13.37
C LEU A 681 2.97 -9.80 -14.07
N ASP A 682 4.00 -8.94 -14.10
CA ASP A 682 5.30 -9.27 -14.68
C ASP A 682 6.00 -10.42 -13.92
N ASP A 683 5.92 -10.42 -12.59
CA ASP A 683 6.46 -11.50 -11.76
C ASP A 683 5.69 -12.81 -11.97
N GLU A 684 4.36 -12.76 -12.15
CA GLU A 684 3.55 -13.94 -12.51
C GLU A 684 3.90 -14.47 -13.90
N LEU A 685 4.11 -13.59 -14.89
CA LEU A 685 4.56 -13.99 -16.23
C LEU A 685 5.92 -14.66 -16.18
N ARG A 686 6.89 -14.08 -15.45
CA ARG A 686 8.22 -14.68 -15.25
C ARG A 686 8.16 -16.04 -14.57
N ARG A 687 7.24 -16.24 -13.61
CA ARG A 687 7.01 -17.56 -12.98
C ARG A 687 6.48 -18.57 -14.00
N LYS A 688 5.49 -18.19 -14.82
CA LYS A 688 4.94 -19.06 -15.87
C LYS A 688 5.98 -19.40 -16.94
N ASP A 689 6.80 -18.43 -17.36
CA ASP A 689 7.88 -18.67 -18.31
C ASP A 689 8.91 -19.65 -17.75
N LYS A 690 9.25 -19.52 -16.46
CA LYS A 690 10.12 -20.48 -15.78
C LYS A 690 9.50 -21.88 -15.71
N GLU A 691 8.22 -22.00 -15.37
CA GLU A 691 7.51 -23.29 -15.38
C GLU A 691 7.49 -23.94 -16.77
N ILE A 692 7.33 -23.14 -17.84
CA ILE A 692 7.38 -23.61 -19.22
C ILE A 692 8.80 -24.09 -19.58
N LEU A 693 9.84 -23.37 -19.16
CA LEU A 693 11.24 -23.77 -19.38
C LEU A 693 11.56 -25.06 -18.63
N ASP A 694 11.21 -25.16 -17.35
CA ASP A 694 11.40 -26.37 -16.55
C ASP A 694 10.64 -27.57 -17.13
N ALA A 695 9.45 -27.36 -17.70
CA ALA A 695 8.69 -28.39 -18.40
C ALA A 695 9.34 -28.82 -19.72
N LYS A 696 9.91 -27.87 -20.47
CA LYS A 696 10.69 -28.17 -21.69
C LYS A 696 11.93 -28.97 -21.36
N ASP A 697 12.69 -28.60 -20.33
CA ASP A 697 13.90 -29.31 -19.92
C ASP A 697 13.59 -30.75 -19.48
N LYS A 698 12.48 -30.95 -18.74
CA LYS A 698 11.98 -32.30 -18.43
C LYS A 698 11.61 -33.09 -19.68
N HIS A 699 10.97 -32.46 -20.66
CA HIS A 699 10.62 -33.11 -21.91
C HIS A 699 11.87 -33.46 -22.75
N ILE A 700 12.87 -32.59 -22.79
CA ILE A 700 14.15 -32.84 -23.47
C ILE A 700 14.86 -34.02 -22.80
N SER A 701 14.98 -34.02 -21.46
CA SER A 701 15.56 -35.14 -20.71
C SER A 701 14.80 -36.46 -20.95
N SER A 702 13.47 -36.41 -21.07
CA SER A 702 12.67 -37.60 -21.43
C SER A 702 12.93 -38.09 -22.86
N ILE A 703 13.24 -37.18 -23.81
CA ILE A 703 13.60 -37.55 -25.18
C ILE A 703 15.01 -38.16 -25.20
N GLU A 704 15.97 -37.56 -24.51
CA GLU A 704 17.35 -38.05 -24.42
C GLU A 704 17.38 -39.46 -23.82
N THR A 705 16.70 -39.68 -22.69
CA THR A 705 16.61 -41.01 -22.07
C THR A 705 15.87 -42.03 -22.95
N ALA A 706 14.94 -41.60 -23.82
CA ALA A 706 14.31 -42.48 -24.80
C ALA A 706 15.23 -42.77 -26.00
N SER A 707 16.07 -41.81 -26.40
CA SER A 707 17.11 -41.98 -27.43
C SER A 707 18.17 -42.96 -26.95
N ASP A 708 18.71 -42.76 -25.75
CA ASP A 708 19.72 -43.65 -25.17
C ASP A 708 19.22 -45.10 -25.07
N LYS A 709 17.95 -45.30 -24.72
CA LYS A 709 17.31 -46.63 -24.72
C LYS A 709 17.19 -47.24 -26.12
N ARG A 710 16.92 -46.42 -27.15
CA ARG A 710 16.91 -46.88 -28.54
C ARG A 710 18.31 -47.24 -29.00
N ASP A 711 19.30 -46.42 -28.71
CA ASP A 711 20.69 -46.66 -29.10
C ASP A 711 21.23 -47.93 -28.42
N ALA A 712 20.93 -48.13 -27.14
CA ALA A 712 21.23 -49.37 -26.43
C ALA A 712 20.52 -50.60 -27.05
N SER A 713 19.27 -50.45 -27.51
CA SER A 713 18.55 -51.53 -28.20
C SER A 713 19.13 -51.84 -29.58
N VAL A 714 19.57 -50.81 -30.33
CA VAL A 714 20.23 -50.95 -31.63
C VAL A 714 21.59 -51.61 -31.47
N GLN A 715 22.38 -51.23 -30.46
CA GLN A 715 23.65 -51.90 -30.14
C GLN A 715 23.44 -53.37 -29.77
N GLN A 716 22.45 -53.68 -28.91
CA GLN A 716 22.11 -55.08 -28.62
C GLN A 716 21.69 -55.86 -29.87
N MET A 717 21.02 -55.23 -30.83
CA MET A 717 20.64 -55.86 -32.08
C MET A 717 21.86 -56.06 -33.01
N ALA A 718 22.76 -55.08 -33.06
CA ALA A 718 24.01 -55.16 -33.81
C ALA A 718 24.94 -56.26 -33.26
N ASP A 719 25.08 -56.36 -31.94
CA ASP A 719 25.88 -57.40 -31.28
C ASP A 719 25.31 -58.79 -31.56
N ARG A 720 23.97 -58.94 -31.53
CA ARG A 720 23.30 -60.20 -31.92
C ARG A 720 23.53 -60.57 -33.38
N LEU A 721 23.59 -59.59 -34.28
CA LEU A 721 23.88 -59.82 -35.70
C LEU A 721 25.35 -60.17 -35.92
N LEU A 722 26.28 -59.54 -35.21
CA LEU A 722 27.70 -59.87 -35.22
C LEU A 722 27.93 -61.29 -34.69
N ASP A 723 27.31 -61.67 -33.57
CA ASP A 723 27.36 -63.04 -33.05
C ASP A 723 26.78 -64.06 -34.04
N ALA A 724 25.68 -63.73 -34.73
CA ALA A 724 25.08 -64.58 -35.75
C ALA A 724 25.99 -64.74 -36.99
N LEU A 725 26.75 -63.71 -37.35
CA LEU A 725 27.71 -63.74 -38.46
C LEU A 725 28.98 -64.50 -38.08
N VAL A 726 29.49 -64.34 -36.86
CA VAL A 726 30.64 -65.10 -36.33
C VAL A 726 30.31 -66.58 -36.16
N SER A 727 29.05 -66.91 -35.87
CA SER A 727 28.56 -68.30 -35.78
C SER A 727 28.41 -69.01 -37.14
N ARG A 728 28.52 -68.29 -38.27
CA ARG A 728 28.49 -68.84 -39.63
C ARG A 728 29.86 -68.79 -40.30
N GLY A 729 30.85 -69.40 -39.66
CA GLY A 729 32.05 -69.83 -40.35
C GLY A 729 31.74 -70.99 -41.30
N THR A 730 31.93 -70.75 -42.61
CA THR A 730 32.64 -71.60 -43.61
C THR A 730 32.39 -73.12 -43.67
N PRO A 731 32.36 -73.76 -44.86
CA PRO A 731 33.51 -73.66 -45.78
C PRO A 731 33.28 -73.81 -47.29
N ALA A 732 34.37 -73.46 -47.99
CA ALA A 732 34.92 -74.10 -49.19
C ALA A 732 34.20 -73.95 -50.55
N GLY A 733 34.97 -73.44 -51.53
CA GLY A 733 34.98 -74.04 -52.86
C GLY A 733 34.96 -73.08 -54.05
N GLY A 734 36.14 -72.84 -54.62
CA GLY A 734 36.30 -72.86 -56.08
C GLY A 734 36.30 -71.52 -56.84
N PRO A 735 36.97 -71.47 -58.00
CA PRO A 735 37.81 -70.32 -58.36
C PRO A 735 37.45 -69.63 -59.69
N ALA A 736 38.12 -68.49 -59.90
CA ALA A 736 38.54 -67.91 -61.18
C ALA A 736 37.46 -67.39 -62.17
N ALA A 737 37.43 -66.06 -62.37
CA ALA A 737 37.46 -65.46 -63.72
C ALA A 737 37.63 -63.92 -63.67
N ALA A 738 38.76 -63.48 -64.23
CA ALA A 738 38.99 -62.35 -65.13
C ALA A 738 38.31 -60.96 -64.96
N ALA A 739 39.18 -59.95 -64.95
CA ALA A 739 39.03 -58.53 -65.33
C ALA A 739 38.32 -58.33 -66.71
N PRO A 740 37.86 -57.12 -67.16
CA PRO A 740 38.54 -55.82 -66.96
C PRO A 740 37.66 -54.54 -66.89
N SER A 741 38.33 -53.41 -66.61
CA SER A 741 37.93 -52.02 -66.92
C SER A 741 38.19 -51.71 -68.42
N PRO A 742 37.98 -50.52 -69.02
CA PRO A 742 37.10 -49.36 -68.76
C PRO A 742 36.28 -48.93 -70.03
N GLY A 743 35.43 -47.88 -69.94
CA GLY A 743 35.09 -47.04 -71.12
C GLY A 743 33.60 -46.76 -71.43
N GLN A 744 33.19 -45.51 -71.15
CA GLN A 744 32.17 -44.59 -71.75
C GLN A 744 31.39 -44.98 -73.04
N PRO A 745 30.36 -44.20 -73.49
CA PRO A 745 29.36 -43.36 -72.80
C PRO A 745 27.92 -43.51 -73.38
N ALA A 746 26.95 -42.86 -72.68
CA ALA A 746 25.64 -42.36 -73.14
C ALA A 746 24.58 -43.35 -73.67
N VAL A 747 23.35 -43.24 -73.13
CA VAL A 747 22.06 -43.07 -73.83
C VAL A 747 20.90 -43.15 -72.82
N ILE A 748 20.04 -42.14 -72.86
CA ILE A 748 18.71 -41.97 -72.22
C ILE A 748 17.75 -43.05 -72.78
N PRO A 749 16.84 -43.74 -72.04
CA PRO A 749 15.49 -43.21 -71.71
C PRO A 749 14.82 -43.86 -70.45
N PRO A 750 13.47 -43.86 -70.29
CA PRO A 750 12.77 -43.21 -69.18
C PRO A 750 12.31 -44.18 -68.06
N ALA A 751 12.31 -43.71 -66.81
CA ALA A 751 11.75 -44.46 -65.68
C ALA A 751 10.26 -44.16 -65.52
N GLY A 752 9.46 -45.24 -65.59
CA GLY A 752 8.05 -45.25 -65.24
C GLY A 752 7.79 -45.15 -63.73
N HIS A 753 6.55 -44.76 -63.42
CA HIS A 753 5.92 -44.74 -62.11
C HIS A 753 6.04 -46.06 -61.33
N PRO A 754 5.91 -46.02 -59.99
CA PRO A 754 4.59 -46.32 -59.43
C PRO A 754 4.16 -45.41 -58.26
N ALA A 755 2.87 -45.05 -58.32
CA ALA A 755 1.85 -45.07 -57.27
C ALA A 755 2.13 -44.49 -55.86
N GLY A 756 1.27 -43.55 -55.47
CA GLY A 756 0.67 -43.54 -54.12
C GLY A 756 0.98 -42.35 -53.23
N ALA A 757 0.46 -41.17 -53.55
CA ALA A 757 0.36 -40.04 -52.60
C ALA A 757 -1.10 -39.91 -52.09
N PRO A 758 -1.34 -39.73 -50.78
CA PRO A 758 -2.67 -39.57 -50.22
C PRO A 758 -3.18 -38.13 -50.33
N THR A 759 -4.46 -38.03 -50.67
CA THR A 759 -5.26 -36.83 -50.88
C THR A 759 -5.57 -36.12 -49.55
N VAL A 760 -5.33 -34.82 -49.52
CA VAL A 760 -5.81 -33.87 -48.50
C VAL A 760 -7.24 -33.46 -48.87
N ILE A 761 -8.20 -33.67 -47.96
CA ILE A 761 -9.54 -33.07 -48.03
C ILE A 761 -9.73 -32.18 -46.81
N ILE A 762 -9.86 -30.89 -47.07
CA ILE A 762 -10.34 -29.85 -46.14
C ILE A 762 -11.86 -29.97 -46.09
N ASN A 763 -12.47 -29.88 -44.90
CA ASN A 763 -13.87 -29.49 -44.81
C ASN A 763 -14.23 -28.77 -43.50
N GLN A 764 -15.33 -28.03 -43.61
CA GLN A 764 -15.69 -26.82 -42.89
C GLN A 764 -16.47 -27.06 -41.59
N THR A 765 -16.37 -26.02 -40.74
CA THR A 765 -17.29 -25.51 -39.70
C THR A 765 -18.67 -26.15 -39.52
N LEU A 766 -19.08 -26.42 -38.27
CA LEU A 766 -20.43 -26.12 -37.75
C LEU A 766 -20.45 -25.92 -36.21
N THR A 767 -21.43 -25.13 -35.79
CA THR A 767 -21.73 -24.42 -34.52
C THR A 767 -22.13 -25.27 -33.29
N PRO A 768 -22.17 -24.69 -32.07
CA PRO A 768 -22.50 -25.41 -30.83
C PRO A 768 -23.99 -25.24 -30.42
N THR A 769 -24.59 -26.29 -29.86
CA THR A 769 -25.88 -26.21 -29.14
C THR A 769 -25.85 -27.07 -27.87
N ALA A 770 -26.66 -26.65 -26.90
CA ALA A 770 -26.59 -26.92 -25.46
C ALA A 770 -27.19 -28.26 -24.96
N ALA A 771 -26.93 -28.51 -23.66
CA ALA A 771 -27.59 -29.43 -22.72
C ALA A 771 -27.47 -30.95 -23.02
N GLY A 772 -27.34 -31.88 -22.08
CA GLY A 772 -27.34 -31.91 -20.61
C GLY A 772 -27.42 -33.38 -20.16
N THR A 773 -27.05 -33.63 -18.90
CA THR A 773 -27.37 -34.79 -18.04
C THR A 773 -26.82 -36.20 -18.36
N ALA A 774 -26.02 -36.71 -17.42
CA ALA A 774 -26.26 -37.93 -16.60
C ALA A 774 -25.06 -38.90 -16.50
N ASP A 775 -24.62 -39.08 -15.25
CA ASP A 775 -24.11 -40.28 -14.56
C ASP A 775 -23.00 -41.16 -15.18
N ALA A 776 -21.86 -41.23 -14.48
CA ALA A 776 -21.48 -42.44 -13.74
C ALA A 776 -20.18 -42.25 -12.94
N SER A 777 -20.22 -42.83 -11.74
CA SER A 777 -19.22 -42.92 -10.67
C SER A 777 -17.90 -43.60 -11.04
N ALA A 778 -16.79 -43.08 -10.53
CA ALA A 778 -15.66 -43.90 -10.07
C ALA A 778 -14.87 -43.18 -8.98
N ALA A 779 -14.79 -43.83 -7.82
CA ALA A 779 -14.13 -43.36 -6.61
C ALA A 779 -12.60 -43.32 -6.73
N GLY A 780 -11.99 -42.32 -6.11
CA GLY A 780 -10.54 -42.19 -5.96
C GLY A 780 -10.19 -41.24 -4.83
N ASN A 781 -10.09 -41.79 -3.62
CA ASN A 781 -9.63 -41.13 -2.40
C ASN A 781 -8.22 -40.54 -2.58
N VAL A 782 -8.08 -39.22 -2.42
CA VAL A 782 -6.81 -38.58 -2.03
C VAL A 782 -7.11 -37.49 -1.01
N GLN A 783 -6.66 -37.71 0.22
CA GLN A 783 -6.61 -36.73 1.30
C GLN A 783 -5.70 -35.56 0.90
N VAL A 784 -6.26 -34.35 0.85
CA VAL A 784 -5.47 -33.11 0.88
C VAL A 784 -5.84 -32.33 2.13
N LYS A 785 -4.82 -32.07 2.94
CA LYS A 785 -4.84 -31.24 4.14
C LYS A 785 -5.45 -29.87 3.82
N ALA A 786 -6.47 -29.51 4.58
CA ALA A 786 -7.01 -28.16 4.65
C ALA A 786 -5.92 -27.19 5.20
N ALA A 787 -5.48 -26.27 4.35
CA ALA A 787 -4.81 -25.05 4.79
C ALA A 787 -5.85 -23.92 4.81
N ALA A 788 -5.94 -23.26 5.96
CA ALA A 788 -6.89 -22.20 6.26
C ALA A 788 -6.81 -21.04 5.25
N VAL A 789 -7.93 -20.79 4.56
CA VAL A 789 -8.18 -19.52 3.89
C VAL A 789 -8.63 -18.54 4.96
N GLY A 790 -7.72 -17.66 5.36
CA GLY A 790 -8.03 -16.52 6.22
C GLY A 790 -8.97 -15.56 5.47
N SER A 791 -10.19 -15.45 5.95
CA SER A 791 -11.12 -14.38 5.58
C SER A 791 -10.54 -13.04 6.04
N LEU A 792 -10.13 -12.22 5.08
CA LEU A 792 -9.83 -10.80 5.30
C LEU A 792 -11.12 -10.08 5.70
N GLN A 793 -11.30 -9.89 7.01
CA GLN A 793 -12.28 -8.94 7.57
C GLN A 793 -11.89 -7.53 7.14
N MET A 794 -12.67 -6.95 6.22
CA MET A 794 -12.69 -5.52 5.96
C MET A 794 -13.27 -4.80 7.20
N PRO A 795 -12.75 -3.64 7.61
CA PRO A 795 -13.32 -2.87 8.72
C PRO A 795 -14.75 -2.45 8.38
N GLY A 796 -15.66 -2.65 9.33
CA GLY A 796 -17.11 -2.52 9.17
C GLY A 796 -17.52 -1.18 8.56
N ALA A 797 -18.15 -1.24 7.38
CA ALA A 797 -18.85 -0.11 6.81
C ALA A 797 -20.05 0.22 7.71
N GLU A 798 -20.08 1.42 8.27
CA GLU A 798 -21.20 1.89 9.08
C GLU A 798 -22.50 1.80 8.27
N GLU A 799 -23.45 1.02 8.76
CA GLU A 799 -24.78 0.86 8.19
C GLU A 799 -25.69 1.98 8.71
N LYS A 800 -26.38 2.68 7.81
CA LYS A 800 -27.39 3.70 8.17
C LYS A 800 -28.77 3.21 7.74
N ARG A 801 -29.81 3.56 8.50
CA ARG A 801 -31.20 3.32 8.10
C ARG A 801 -31.71 4.50 7.28
N CYS A 802 -32.30 4.22 6.12
CA CYS A 802 -32.96 5.22 5.30
C CYS A 802 -34.08 5.91 6.10
N PRO A 803 -34.13 7.25 6.20
CA PRO A 803 -35.14 7.96 6.97
C PRO A 803 -36.56 7.83 6.38
N TYR A 804 -36.68 7.43 5.10
CA TYR A 804 -37.98 7.32 4.41
C TYR A 804 -38.60 5.92 4.49
N CYS A 805 -37.79 4.85 4.43
CA CYS A 805 -38.30 3.47 4.37
C CYS A 805 -37.69 2.53 5.41
N HIS A 806 -36.80 3.04 6.27
CA HIS A 806 -36.08 2.30 7.32
C HIS A 806 -35.23 1.10 6.86
N GLY A 807 -35.07 0.92 5.54
CA GLY A 807 -34.16 -0.08 4.97
C GLY A 807 -32.71 0.23 5.30
N ILE A 808 -31.94 -0.81 5.60
CA ILE A 808 -30.50 -0.70 5.89
C ILE A 808 -29.78 -0.41 4.57
N ILE A 809 -29.00 0.67 4.55
CA ILE A 809 -28.25 1.09 3.37
C ILE A 809 -26.78 1.33 3.74
N PRO A 810 -25.84 1.04 2.81
CA PRO A 810 -24.43 1.37 3.00
C PRO A 810 -24.27 2.88 3.16
N SER A 811 -23.43 3.33 4.11
CA SER A 811 -23.17 4.76 4.38
C SER A 811 -22.68 5.57 3.17
N VAL A 812 -22.15 4.91 2.14
CA VAL A 812 -21.69 5.54 0.87
C VAL A 812 -22.77 5.61 -0.22
N ALA A 813 -23.96 5.04 -0.02
CA ALA A 813 -25.02 5.05 -1.03
C ALA A 813 -25.74 6.41 -1.11
N ARG A 814 -25.63 7.09 -2.25
CA ARG A 814 -26.32 8.39 -2.52
C ARG A 814 -27.84 8.26 -2.66
N PHE A 815 -28.34 7.06 -2.95
CA PHE A 815 -29.76 6.76 -3.12
C PHE A 815 -30.11 5.49 -2.35
N CYS A 816 -31.30 5.47 -1.74
CA CYS A 816 -31.78 4.28 -1.06
C CYS A 816 -32.21 3.21 -2.07
N GLN A 817 -31.61 2.02 -2.02
CA GLN A 817 -31.97 0.91 -2.92
C GLN A 817 -33.40 0.39 -2.72
N HIS A 818 -34.04 0.66 -1.57
CA HIS A 818 -35.41 0.24 -1.29
C HIS A 818 -36.48 1.21 -1.81
N CYS A 819 -36.22 2.52 -1.79
CA CYS A 819 -37.25 3.53 -2.13
C CYS A 819 -36.82 4.56 -3.18
N GLY A 820 -35.59 4.51 -3.68
CA GLY A 820 -35.07 5.43 -4.70
C GLY A 820 -34.78 6.86 -4.22
N GLN A 821 -35.15 7.21 -2.98
CA GLN A 821 -34.94 8.55 -2.42
C GLN A 821 -33.46 8.84 -2.18
N LYS A 822 -33.03 10.05 -2.57
CA LYS A 822 -31.68 10.56 -2.37
C LYS A 822 -31.44 10.81 -0.88
N GLN A 823 -30.35 10.29 -0.32
CA GLN A 823 -30.00 10.53 1.08
C GLN A 823 -29.45 11.96 1.24
N PRO A 824 -29.77 12.65 2.35
CA PRO A 824 -29.23 13.98 2.65
C PRO A 824 -27.72 13.97 2.87
#